data_AF-A0A6Q2Y0G3-F1
#
_entry.id   AF-A0A6Q2Y0G3-F1
#
_cell.length_a   1.000
_cell.length_b   1.000
_cell.length_c   1.000
_cell.angle_alpha   90.00
_cell.angle_beta   90.00
_cell.angle_gamma   90.00
#
_symmetry.space_group_name_H-M   'P 1'
#
loop_
_entity.id
_entity.type
_entity.pdbx_description
1 polymer ?
#
loop_
_entity_poly.entity_id
_entity_poly.type
_entity_poly.pdbx_seq_one_letter_code
_entity_poly.pdbx_strand_id
1 'polypeptide(L)'
;VPCYTVCLSVCLSAYFSVCLSICLLLCRSVCLPTSLSVCLSASLSVSLSVCLLLCLSVCLLLCLSVCLLLCLCLSAYFSVCLSVCLLLCRSVCLLLCLCLSASLSVCLSAYFSVCLSVCRVRLEAFSDNSGKLQLSLQEIIEWLMVKDEELSEQLPIGGDVGSVQHQRDFHQVFMEDVKSRGPFIYSVLETAQAFLAQHPFQEPEETLPDGKELSPRRRILNVSRSVWKQANIASDLWEKLTARCVDRHRHMERTLERLLQTQAAMEELGVALEQAEGVRDAWEPVGDLFIDSLQDHIDATKLFKEELTQVKEGMKHLNDLAHQLAISDVHLSLDNTRSLEHLNSRWKLLQGSIEERLKQLQDAHRDFGPGSQHFLSSSVQIPWERATSPNKVPYYINRCWGNAFGWFKMLTDLNNIKFSAYRTAMKLRRVQKALRLDLLTLVSVVDVFREQDLQHGEHVMDVVEMIQALTGLYERLEEERRVMVINIPLCVDMCLNWLLNVYDSGRNGKMRVLSFKTGLVSLCNADVQEKYKYLFRQVSGPGGLTDQRHLSLLLHEAIQIPRQLGEVAAFGGSNVEPSVRSCFRMAPGKPAIEVSHFLDWMSLEPQSVVWLSVLQRVAVAESAKHQAKCHVCKQCPIKGFRYRSLKQFNVDICQSCFLTGRTTKGKKLHYPIMEYYTETTSGEKMRDFAKTLKNKFRSKQYFSKHPQRGYLPVQSVLEAESSETPCSSPKLPHADTHSRIEHFASRLAEMENQSCSFFTDSLSPDESLVLQGEWRRLKWKHEEAAASPQLTEGGLGSPMGGQQDEELLAEARVLRQHKTRLETRMQILEDHNKQLESQLQRLRELLLQVGRKEDGKLMRRRGVENHSSVRV
;
A
#
# COMPACT_ATOMS: atom_id res chain seq x y z
N VAL A 1 -19.53 -67.45 74.53
CA VAL A 1 -20.74 -66.89 73.88
C VAL A 1 -20.68 -67.21 72.39
N PRO A 2 -21.42 -68.23 71.92
CA PRO A 2 -22.02 -68.18 70.59
C PRO A 2 -23.10 -67.08 70.59
N CYS A 3 -23.33 -66.39 69.45
CA CYS A 3 -24.59 -65.72 69.06
C CYS A 3 -24.43 -64.59 68.01
N TYR A 4 -23.21 -64.15 67.64
CA TYR A 4 -23.05 -63.15 66.54
C TYR A 4 -22.72 -63.78 65.16
N THR A 5 -22.10 -64.97 65.16
CA THR A 5 -21.69 -65.68 63.92
C THR A 5 -22.85 -66.32 63.15
N VAL A 6 -24.00 -66.52 63.81
CA VAL A 6 -25.21 -67.12 63.20
C VAL A 6 -26.08 -66.07 62.48
N CYS A 7 -25.80 -64.76 62.64
CA CYS A 7 -26.54 -63.70 61.93
C CYS A 7 -25.78 -63.16 60.70
N LEU A 8 -24.45 -63.33 60.61
CA LEU A 8 -23.68 -63.03 59.38
C LEU A 8 -23.75 -64.18 58.35
N SER A 9 -24.20 -65.37 58.76
CA SER A 9 -24.31 -66.60 57.96
C SER A 9 -25.33 -66.56 56.83
N VAL A 10 -26.29 -65.62 56.83
CA VAL A 10 -27.37 -65.61 55.82
C VAL A 10 -27.16 -64.52 54.76
N CYS A 11 -26.38 -63.48 55.06
CA CYS A 11 -26.17 -62.36 54.13
C CYS A 11 -25.05 -62.61 53.10
N LEU A 12 -23.95 -63.28 53.47
CA LEU A 12 -22.86 -63.60 52.53
C LEU A 12 -23.21 -64.77 51.59
N SER A 13 -24.07 -65.70 52.05
CA SER A 13 -24.51 -66.87 51.29
C SER A 13 -25.48 -66.51 50.16
N ALA A 14 -26.18 -65.37 50.23
CA ALA A 14 -27.03 -64.89 49.14
C ALA A 14 -26.28 -64.10 48.05
N TYR A 15 -25.17 -63.43 48.38
CA TYR A 15 -24.47 -62.51 47.45
C TYR A 15 -23.54 -63.22 46.45
N PHE A 16 -22.77 -64.24 46.86
CA PHE A 16 -21.80 -64.88 45.93
C PHE A 16 -22.39 -66.01 45.08
N SER A 17 -23.50 -66.61 45.53
CA SER A 17 -24.33 -67.55 44.78
C SER A 17 -24.82 -66.98 43.43
N VAL A 18 -25.02 -65.65 43.37
CA VAL A 18 -25.50 -64.93 42.17
C VAL A 18 -24.35 -64.53 41.23
N CYS A 19 -23.14 -64.29 41.72
CA CYS A 19 -21.98 -63.93 40.87
C CYS A 19 -21.34 -65.16 40.20
N LEU A 20 -21.26 -66.29 40.92
CA LEU A 20 -20.62 -67.51 40.42
C LEU A 20 -21.40 -68.15 39.25
N SER A 21 -22.72 -67.95 39.23
CA SER A 21 -23.64 -68.41 38.19
C SER A 21 -23.60 -67.56 36.91
N ILE A 22 -23.20 -66.27 36.98
CA ILE A 22 -23.08 -65.36 35.81
C ILE A 22 -21.70 -65.46 35.13
N CYS A 23 -20.61 -65.69 35.86
CA CYS A 23 -19.29 -65.89 35.22
C CYS A 23 -19.22 -67.22 34.45
N LEU A 24 -19.99 -68.23 34.88
CA LEU A 24 -20.21 -69.47 34.14
C LEU A 24 -21.02 -69.27 32.83
N LEU A 25 -21.76 -68.15 32.68
CA LEU A 25 -22.43 -67.73 31.44
C LEU A 25 -21.48 -67.06 30.41
N LEU A 26 -20.24 -66.73 30.80
CA LEU A 26 -19.17 -66.23 29.91
C LEU A 26 -18.18 -67.31 29.43
N CYS A 27 -18.40 -68.57 29.83
CA CYS A 27 -17.95 -69.75 29.09
C CYS A 27 -18.60 -69.88 27.69
N ARG A 28 -19.06 -68.79 27.06
CA ARG A 28 -19.80 -68.87 25.79
C ARG A 28 -19.58 -67.71 24.81
N SER A 29 -18.67 -66.75 25.04
CA SER A 29 -18.44 -65.67 24.06
C SER A 29 -17.00 -65.33 23.64
N VAL A 30 -15.93 -65.69 24.34
CA VAL A 30 -14.55 -65.40 23.84
C VAL A 30 -13.52 -66.46 24.25
N CYS A 31 -13.65 -67.67 23.74
CA CYS A 31 -12.50 -68.56 23.52
C CYS A 31 -12.59 -69.13 22.10
N LEU A 32 -12.59 -68.21 21.13
CA LEU A 32 -12.39 -68.45 19.71
C LEU A 32 -11.67 -67.21 19.18
N PRO A 33 -10.51 -67.32 18.52
CA PRO A 33 -9.35 -68.21 18.68
C PRO A 33 -8.19 -67.40 19.35
N THR A 34 -7.03 -67.86 19.81
CA THR A 34 -6.06 -68.92 19.45
C THR A 34 -5.48 -69.48 20.75
N SER A 35 -5.97 -70.56 21.37
CA SER A 35 -6.38 -71.89 20.89
C SER A 35 -5.21 -72.81 20.59
N LEU A 36 -4.75 -73.49 21.63
CA LEU A 36 -4.21 -74.85 21.68
C LEU A 36 -3.71 -74.93 23.13
N SER A 37 -4.05 -75.88 23.96
CA SER A 37 -4.73 -77.15 23.80
C SER A 37 -4.56 -77.70 25.23
N VAL A 38 -5.49 -78.46 25.76
CA VAL A 38 -5.44 -79.88 25.40
C VAL A 38 -3.95 -80.26 25.33
N CYS A 39 -3.33 -80.42 26.49
CA CYS A 39 -2.89 -81.75 26.85
C CYS A 39 -2.36 -81.72 28.29
N LEU A 40 -2.98 -82.49 29.18
CA LEU A 40 -2.41 -82.99 30.44
C LEU A 40 -2.23 -81.96 31.57
N SER A 41 -3.22 -81.78 32.43
CA SER A 41 -3.12 -82.51 33.70
C SER A 41 -4.44 -83.14 34.15
N ALA A 42 -5.34 -83.32 33.19
CA ALA A 42 -6.32 -84.40 33.18
C ALA A 42 -5.65 -85.80 33.12
N SER A 43 -4.70 -86.10 34.02
CA SER A 43 -4.31 -87.50 34.19
C SER A 43 -3.88 -87.97 35.58
N LEU A 44 -3.73 -87.17 36.65
CA LEU A 44 -3.24 -87.77 37.91
C LEU A 44 -3.72 -87.23 39.27
N SER A 45 -4.86 -86.53 39.38
CA SER A 45 -5.52 -86.30 40.69
C SER A 45 -6.64 -87.30 40.99
N VAL A 46 -6.92 -88.24 40.07
CA VAL A 46 -8.04 -89.20 40.18
C VAL A 46 -7.59 -90.67 40.21
N SER A 47 -6.29 -90.98 40.30
CA SER A 47 -5.95 -92.26 40.94
C SER A 47 -6.00 -92.04 42.45
N LEU A 48 -7.21 -92.11 42.98
CA LEU A 48 -7.60 -93.32 43.71
C LEU A 48 -6.96 -93.26 45.10
N SER A 49 -7.73 -92.79 46.08
CA SER A 49 -8.70 -93.68 46.75
C SER A 49 -8.06 -94.79 47.58
N VAL A 50 -6.82 -94.66 47.97
CA VAL A 50 -6.19 -95.65 48.84
C VAL A 50 -5.44 -94.86 49.91
N CYS A 51 -5.82 -94.72 51.18
CA CYS A 51 -6.82 -95.34 52.04
C CYS A 51 -6.71 -94.53 53.35
N LEU A 52 -7.70 -93.83 53.87
CA LEU A 52 -8.90 -94.44 54.44
C LEU A 52 -8.69 -95.76 55.23
N LEU A 53 -7.46 -96.11 55.64
CA LEU A 53 -7.16 -97.29 56.48
C LEU A 53 -6.44 -96.98 57.80
N LEU A 54 -6.10 -95.72 58.11
CA LEU A 54 -5.54 -95.34 59.42
C LEU A 54 -6.41 -94.35 60.20
N CYS A 55 -7.69 -94.29 59.85
CA CYS A 55 -8.71 -94.32 60.87
C CYS A 55 -8.45 -95.55 61.80
N LEU A 56 -8.74 -95.42 63.10
CA LEU A 56 -9.04 -96.50 64.07
C LEU A 56 -8.05 -96.97 65.17
N SER A 57 -6.71 -96.83 65.15
CA SER A 57 -5.91 -97.61 66.13
C SER A 57 -5.53 -96.96 67.48
N VAL A 58 -5.60 -95.63 67.69
CA VAL A 58 -5.04 -95.03 68.94
C VAL A 58 -6.05 -94.25 69.83
N CYS A 59 -7.30 -94.06 69.41
CA CYS A 59 -8.30 -93.38 70.24
C CYS A 59 -8.70 -94.06 71.58
N LEU A 60 -8.10 -95.17 72.07
CA LEU A 60 -8.78 -96.00 73.09
C LEU A 60 -8.03 -96.43 74.38
N LEU A 61 -6.77 -96.08 74.66
CA LEU A 61 -6.05 -96.76 75.76
C LEU A 61 -5.60 -95.97 77.00
N LEU A 62 -5.58 -94.63 77.03
CA LEU A 62 -4.96 -93.93 78.18
C LEU A 62 -5.76 -92.80 78.81
N CYS A 63 -7.07 -92.74 78.55
CA CYS A 63 -7.98 -91.86 79.28
C CYS A 63 -8.40 -92.41 80.68
N LEU A 64 -7.83 -93.51 81.22
CA LEU A 64 -8.53 -94.27 82.28
C LEU A 64 -7.83 -94.61 83.60
N SER A 65 -6.51 -94.56 83.78
CA SER A 65 -5.94 -95.47 84.80
C SER A 65 -5.26 -94.90 86.05
N VAL A 66 -4.97 -93.60 86.19
CA VAL A 66 -4.30 -93.15 87.43
C VAL A 66 -4.74 -91.75 87.87
N CYS A 67 -6.03 -91.56 88.11
CA CYS A 67 -6.51 -91.64 89.49
C CYS A 67 -5.94 -90.49 90.34
N LEU A 68 -6.69 -89.44 90.64
CA LEU A 68 -7.99 -89.53 91.34
C LEU A 68 -7.92 -90.40 92.63
N LEU A 69 -6.73 -90.74 93.16
CA LEU A 69 -6.58 -91.58 94.36
C LEU A 69 -5.62 -91.10 95.45
N LEU A 70 -4.92 -89.97 95.35
CA LEU A 70 -3.99 -89.58 96.44
C LEU A 70 -4.00 -88.11 96.87
N CYS A 71 -5.17 -87.47 96.82
CA CYS A 71 -5.44 -86.24 97.57
C CYS A 71 -6.22 -86.45 98.88
N LEU A 72 -6.44 -87.68 99.39
CA LEU A 72 -7.44 -87.85 100.45
C LEU A 72 -7.13 -88.89 101.53
N CYS A 73 -5.93 -88.87 102.11
CA CYS A 73 -5.77 -89.38 103.48
C CYS A 73 -4.55 -88.71 104.13
N LEU A 74 -4.81 -87.73 104.99
CA LEU A 74 -4.75 -87.94 106.43
C LEU A 74 -3.37 -88.46 106.88
N SER A 75 -2.47 -87.58 107.32
CA SER A 75 -2.56 -86.90 108.62
C SER A 75 -2.65 -87.82 109.84
N ALA A 76 -2.43 -89.14 109.72
CA ALA A 76 -2.60 -90.05 110.87
C ALA A 76 -1.53 -91.15 111.01
N TYR A 77 -0.35 -90.97 110.42
CA TYR A 77 0.86 -91.71 110.82
C TYR A 77 2.06 -90.74 110.90
N PHE A 78 1.89 -89.53 111.42
CA PHE A 78 1.83 -89.27 112.85
C PHE A 78 2.86 -90.08 113.66
N SER A 79 3.58 -89.33 114.49
CA SER A 79 4.17 -89.79 115.74
C SER A 79 5.45 -90.64 115.66
N VAL A 80 5.63 -91.60 114.75
CA VAL A 80 6.64 -92.65 115.03
C VAL A 80 8.03 -92.46 114.39
N CYS A 81 8.18 -91.88 113.20
CA CYS A 81 9.55 -91.73 112.64
C CYS A 81 10.20 -90.38 112.95
N LEU A 82 9.42 -89.42 113.46
CA LEU A 82 9.88 -88.07 113.83
C LEU A 82 10.94 -88.10 114.96
N SER A 83 11.09 -89.21 115.69
CA SER A 83 12.13 -89.37 116.71
C SER A 83 13.39 -90.10 116.22
N VAL A 84 13.37 -90.80 115.08
CA VAL A 84 14.47 -91.69 114.65
C VAL A 84 15.27 -91.13 113.46
N CYS A 85 14.69 -90.36 112.55
CA CYS A 85 15.45 -89.83 111.42
C CYS A 85 16.06 -88.44 111.65
N LEU A 86 15.61 -87.65 112.65
CA LEU A 86 16.19 -86.33 112.98
C LEU A 86 17.68 -86.39 113.39
N LEU A 87 18.19 -87.59 113.73
CA LEU A 87 19.63 -87.85 113.96
C LEU A 87 20.40 -88.32 112.71
N LEU A 88 19.72 -88.78 111.65
CA LEU A 88 20.28 -89.02 110.32
C LEU A 88 20.21 -87.78 109.41
N CYS A 89 19.37 -86.79 109.76
CA CYS A 89 19.21 -85.50 109.08
C CYS A 89 20.43 -84.56 109.15
N ARG A 90 21.53 -84.93 109.80
CA ARG A 90 22.75 -84.10 109.89
C ARG A 90 23.92 -84.63 109.05
N SER A 91 23.91 -85.90 108.67
CA SER A 91 24.99 -86.54 107.90
C SER A 91 24.65 -86.76 106.41
N VAL A 92 23.37 -86.87 106.04
CA VAL A 92 22.96 -87.06 104.62
C VAL A 92 22.66 -85.74 103.90
N CYS A 93 22.25 -84.69 104.61
CA CYS A 93 21.96 -83.37 104.04
C CYS A 93 23.22 -82.60 103.59
N LEU A 94 24.42 -82.93 104.10
CA LEU A 94 25.67 -82.32 103.64
C LEU A 94 26.16 -82.90 102.30
N LEU A 95 25.85 -84.16 101.98
CA LEU A 95 26.20 -84.74 100.68
C LEU A 95 25.20 -84.39 99.58
N LEU A 96 23.89 -84.32 99.86
CA LEU A 96 22.90 -84.00 98.81
C LEU A 96 22.91 -82.51 98.40
N CYS A 97 23.29 -81.60 99.31
CA CYS A 97 23.44 -80.17 99.01
C CYS A 97 24.69 -79.86 98.15
N LEU A 98 25.73 -80.70 98.18
CA LEU A 98 26.87 -80.58 97.27
C LEU A 98 26.52 -81.03 95.84
N CYS A 99 25.58 -81.97 95.68
CA CYS A 99 25.17 -82.49 94.37
C CYS A 99 24.12 -81.61 93.66
N LEU A 100 23.17 -81.00 94.39
CA LEU A 100 22.17 -80.11 93.78
C LEU A 100 22.69 -78.69 93.51
N SER A 101 23.63 -78.17 94.31
CA SER A 101 24.28 -76.89 94.00
C SER A 101 25.23 -77.01 92.81
N ALA A 102 25.95 -78.14 92.67
CA ALA A 102 26.80 -78.41 91.51
C ALA A 102 25.99 -78.69 90.23
N SER A 103 24.91 -79.48 90.27
CA SER A 103 24.10 -79.75 89.07
C SER A 103 23.22 -78.56 88.65
N LEU A 104 22.64 -77.79 89.59
CA LEU A 104 21.86 -76.60 89.25
C LEU A 104 22.76 -75.44 88.79
N SER A 105 23.97 -75.27 89.36
CA SER A 105 24.93 -74.28 88.89
C SER A 105 25.57 -74.66 87.55
N VAL A 106 25.86 -75.94 87.28
CA VAL A 106 26.36 -76.40 85.99
C VAL A 106 25.26 -76.38 84.91
N CYS A 107 24.00 -76.71 85.23
CA CYS A 107 22.89 -76.64 84.27
C CYS A 107 22.39 -75.20 84.03
N LEU A 108 22.30 -74.32 85.05
CA LEU A 108 22.02 -72.90 84.80
C LEU A 108 23.21 -72.22 84.13
N SER A 109 24.46 -72.53 84.45
CA SER A 109 25.62 -71.92 83.77
C SER A 109 25.85 -72.48 82.36
N ALA A 110 25.50 -73.74 82.07
CA ALA A 110 25.52 -74.28 80.71
C ALA A 110 24.32 -73.77 79.89
N TYR A 111 23.11 -73.69 80.45
CA TYR A 111 21.95 -73.11 79.76
C TYR A 111 22.09 -71.60 79.58
N PHE A 112 22.57 -70.85 80.58
CA PHE A 112 22.93 -69.44 80.39
C PHE A 112 24.13 -69.28 79.47
N SER A 113 25.20 -70.08 79.55
CA SER A 113 26.35 -69.87 78.66
C SER A 113 26.07 -70.30 77.22
N VAL A 114 25.26 -71.34 76.98
CA VAL A 114 24.82 -71.75 75.64
C VAL A 114 23.77 -70.77 75.10
N CYS A 115 22.76 -70.36 75.88
CA CYS A 115 21.80 -69.35 75.43
C CYS A 115 22.45 -67.99 75.24
N LEU A 116 23.39 -67.58 76.10
CA LEU A 116 24.12 -66.31 75.97
C LEU A 116 25.15 -66.39 74.85
N SER A 117 25.79 -67.54 74.57
CA SER A 117 26.69 -67.71 73.43
C SER A 117 25.93 -67.80 72.11
N VAL A 118 24.78 -68.48 72.02
CA VAL A 118 23.92 -68.49 70.84
C VAL A 118 23.31 -67.10 70.60
N CYS A 119 22.83 -66.41 71.65
CA CYS A 119 22.38 -65.03 71.54
C CYS A 119 23.53 -64.08 71.16
N ARG A 120 24.73 -64.28 71.70
CA ARG A 120 25.92 -63.49 71.38
C ARG A 120 26.39 -63.72 69.95
N VAL A 121 26.49 -64.95 69.48
CA VAL A 121 26.83 -65.29 68.09
C VAL A 121 25.75 -64.77 67.12
N ARG A 122 24.47 -64.85 67.47
CA ARG A 122 23.38 -64.27 66.66
C ARG A 122 23.38 -62.73 66.68
N LEU A 123 23.71 -62.09 67.79
CA LEU A 123 23.85 -60.63 67.90
C LEU A 123 25.11 -60.13 67.20
N GLU A 124 26.21 -60.86 67.26
CA GLU A 124 27.47 -60.59 66.54
C GLU A 124 27.24 -60.78 65.03
N ALA A 125 26.62 -61.88 64.60
CA ALA A 125 26.25 -62.09 63.19
C ALA A 125 25.23 -61.07 62.68
N PHE A 126 24.25 -60.66 63.50
CA PHE A 126 23.32 -59.57 63.17
C PHE A 126 24.07 -58.25 63.03
N SER A 127 24.93 -57.91 63.99
CA SER A 127 25.73 -56.68 64.00
C SER A 127 26.65 -56.62 62.78
N ASP A 128 27.33 -57.72 62.46
CA ASP A 128 28.27 -57.81 61.34
C ASP A 128 27.54 -57.73 59.99
N ASN A 129 26.42 -58.43 59.84
CA ASN A 129 25.62 -58.39 58.60
C ASN A 129 24.92 -57.03 58.43
N SER A 130 24.38 -56.45 59.50
CA SER A 130 23.75 -55.14 59.43
C SER A 130 24.77 -54.02 59.20
N GLY A 131 25.98 -54.13 59.78
CA GLY A 131 27.06 -53.18 59.57
C GLY A 131 27.58 -53.22 58.13
N LYS A 132 27.79 -54.41 57.56
CA LYS A 132 28.15 -54.58 56.14
C LYS A 132 27.09 -54.01 55.21
N LEU A 133 25.81 -54.29 55.48
CA LEU A 133 24.70 -53.77 54.67
C LEU A 133 24.58 -52.24 54.75
N GLN A 134 24.72 -51.65 55.93
CA GLN A 134 24.73 -50.19 56.10
C GLN A 134 25.92 -49.54 55.37
N LEU A 135 27.10 -50.16 55.40
CA LEU A 135 28.25 -49.69 54.63
C LEU A 135 28.01 -49.77 53.12
N SER A 136 27.46 -50.87 52.62
CA SER A 136 27.13 -51.01 51.19
C SER A 136 26.03 -50.04 50.73
N LEU A 137 25.03 -49.77 51.57
CA LEU A 137 24.01 -48.76 51.29
C LEU A 137 24.59 -47.35 51.29
N GLN A 138 25.47 -47.03 52.25
CA GLN A 138 26.17 -45.75 52.29
C GLN A 138 27.07 -45.56 51.05
N GLU A 139 27.81 -46.59 50.64
CA GLU A 139 28.66 -46.58 49.44
C GLU A 139 27.83 -46.28 48.18
N ILE A 140 26.68 -46.93 48.03
CA ILE A 140 25.78 -46.67 46.89
C ILE A 140 25.25 -45.24 46.94
N ILE A 141 24.79 -44.74 48.09
CA ILE A 141 24.27 -43.37 48.21
C ILE A 141 25.35 -42.36 47.85
N GLU A 142 26.57 -42.50 48.38
CA GLU A 142 27.70 -41.62 48.06
C GLU A 142 28.03 -41.67 46.56
N TRP A 143 28.10 -42.86 45.98
CA TRP A 143 28.35 -43.01 44.55
C TRP A 143 27.23 -42.39 43.68
N LEU A 144 25.96 -42.56 44.06
CA LEU A 144 24.81 -41.97 43.36
C LEU A 144 24.85 -40.44 43.41
N MET A 145 25.21 -39.86 44.56
CA MET A 145 25.37 -38.42 44.73
C MET A 145 26.48 -37.88 43.84
N VAL A 146 27.64 -38.56 43.80
CA VAL A 146 28.77 -38.18 42.93
C VAL A 146 28.36 -38.25 41.46
N LYS A 147 27.67 -39.32 41.03
CA LYS A 147 27.22 -39.45 39.63
C LYS A 147 26.15 -38.43 39.25
N ASP A 148 25.29 -38.04 40.19
CA ASP A 148 24.31 -36.98 39.97
C ASP A 148 24.97 -35.59 39.80
N GLU A 149 26.06 -35.34 40.53
CA GLU A 149 26.90 -34.15 40.39
C GLU A 149 27.67 -34.17 39.05
N GLU A 150 28.33 -35.29 38.69
CA GLU A 150 28.98 -35.49 37.39
C GLU A 150 28.00 -35.27 36.22
N LEU A 151 26.75 -35.72 36.33
CA LEU A 151 25.72 -35.50 35.32
C LEU A 151 25.32 -34.01 35.22
N SER A 152 25.36 -33.28 36.34
CA SER A 152 25.04 -31.85 36.39
C SER A 152 26.16 -31.00 35.81
N GLU A 153 27.42 -31.42 35.94
CA GLU A 153 28.60 -30.77 35.33
C GLU A 153 28.61 -30.87 33.79
N GLN A 154 27.86 -31.79 33.19
CA GLN A 154 27.75 -31.91 31.72
C GLN A 154 26.94 -30.78 31.07
N LEU A 155 26.44 -29.80 31.84
CA LEU A 155 25.75 -28.60 31.36
C LEU A 155 26.74 -27.44 31.12
N PRO A 156 26.50 -26.56 30.13
CA PRO A 156 25.41 -26.53 29.15
C PRO A 156 25.67 -27.41 27.89
N ILE A 157 24.62 -27.67 27.10
CA ILE A 157 24.78 -28.31 25.78
C ILE A 157 25.43 -27.31 24.81
N GLY A 158 26.35 -27.79 23.98
CA GLY A 158 27.03 -26.98 22.96
C GLY A 158 26.09 -26.41 21.89
N GLY A 159 26.55 -25.36 21.22
CA GLY A 159 25.79 -24.61 20.21
C GLY A 159 26.05 -25.00 18.74
N ASP A 160 26.87 -26.03 18.53
CA ASP A 160 27.26 -26.54 17.22
C ASP A 160 27.22 -28.07 17.18
N VAL A 161 27.06 -28.61 15.98
CA VAL A 161 26.91 -30.05 15.74
C VAL A 161 28.08 -30.84 16.32
N GLY A 162 29.32 -30.37 16.12
CA GLY A 162 30.52 -31.06 16.58
C GLY A 162 30.59 -31.18 18.10
N SER A 163 30.34 -30.08 18.81
CA SER A 163 30.30 -30.02 20.27
C SER A 163 29.21 -30.92 20.85
N VAL A 164 27.99 -30.87 20.31
CA VAL A 164 26.88 -31.71 20.79
C VAL A 164 27.12 -33.19 20.52
N GLN A 165 27.71 -33.52 19.37
CA GLN A 165 28.03 -34.90 19.01
C GLN A 165 29.11 -35.47 19.93
N HIS A 166 30.14 -34.68 20.25
CA HIS A 166 31.15 -35.06 21.23
C HIS A 166 30.56 -35.24 22.64
N GLN A 167 29.70 -34.31 23.09
CA GLN A 167 29.00 -34.40 24.38
C GLN A 167 28.09 -35.62 24.44
N ARG A 168 27.39 -35.95 23.36
CA ARG A 168 26.55 -37.15 23.25
C ARG A 168 27.37 -38.42 23.39
N ASP A 169 28.49 -38.52 22.67
CA ASP A 169 29.35 -39.69 22.70
C ASP A 169 29.95 -39.89 24.10
N PHE A 170 30.38 -38.80 24.76
CA PHE A 170 30.82 -38.83 26.15
C PHE A 170 29.70 -39.27 27.11
N HIS A 171 28.50 -38.73 26.95
CA HIS A 171 27.35 -39.11 27.77
C HIS A 171 26.92 -40.56 27.55
N GLN A 172 27.08 -41.10 26.34
CA GLN A 172 26.81 -42.50 26.06
C GLN A 172 27.73 -43.41 26.87
N VAL A 173 29.03 -43.09 26.94
CA VAL A 173 29.99 -43.81 27.80
C VAL A 173 29.62 -43.68 29.28
N PHE A 174 29.21 -42.49 29.74
CA PHE A 174 28.72 -42.28 31.11
C PHE A 174 27.49 -43.14 31.43
N MET A 175 26.52 -43.23 30.51
CA MET A 175 25.34 -44.09 30.69
C MET A 175 25.72 -45.58 30.77
N GLU A 176 26.71 -46.02 30.00
CA GLU A 176 27.23 -47.40 30.08
C GLU A 176 27.88 -47.67 31.45
N ASP A 177 28.66 -46.72 31.98
CA ASP A 177 29.23 -46.78 33.34
C ASP A 177 28.14 -46.89 34.41
N VAL A 178 27.13 -46.00 34.37
CA VAL A 178 25.99 -46.03 35.30
C VAL A 178 25.24 -47.35 35.21
N LYS A 179 24.95 -47.83 33.99
CA LYS A 179 24.25 -49.09 33.74
C LYS A 179 25.03 -50.29 34.26
N SER A 180 26.36 -50.27 34.18
CA SER A 180 27.22 -51.37 34.67
C SER A 180 27.14 -51.56 36.19
N ARG A 181 26.87 -50.49 36.95
CA ARG A 181 26.72 -50.51 38.42
C ARG A 181 25.32 -50.98 38.87
N GLY A 182 24.33 -50.94 37.98
CA GLY A 182 22.95 -51.31 38.25
C GLY A 182 22.75 -52.67 38.95
N PRO A 183 23.33 -53.78 38.44
CA PRO A 183 23.19 -55.11 39.07
C PRO A 183 23.65 -55.14 40.54
N PHE A 184 24.73 -54.42 40.85
CA PHE A 184 25.21 -54.30 42.23
C PHE A 184 24.20 -53.53 43.11
N ILE A 185 23.68 -52.40 42.62
CA ILE A 185 22.68 -51.61 43.33
C ILE A 185 21.42 -52.43 43.62
N TYR A 186 20.89 -53.13 42.60
CA TYR A 186 19.73 -54.00 42.77
C TYR A 186 20.01 -55.12 43.79
N SER A 187 21.19 -55.74 43.76
CA SER A 187 21.55 -56.79 44.71
C SER A 187 21.62 -56.30 46.17
N VAL A 188 22.11 -55.09 46.41
CA VAL A 188 22.18 -54.49 47.75
C VAL A 188 20.79 -54.09 48.24
N LEU A 189 19.95 -53.54 47.35
CA LEU A 189 18.55 -53.23 47.67
C LEU A 189 17.73 -54.49 47.96
N GLU A 190 17.89 -55.58 47.20
CA GLU A 190 17.28 -56.88 47.48
C GLU A 190 17.75 -57.45 48.82
N THR A 191 19.04 -57.34 49.13
CA THR A 191 19.60 -57.76 50.43
C THR A 191 19.01 -56.92 51.57
N ALA A 192 18.81 -55.62 51.36
CA ALA A 192 18.15 -54.73 52.32
C ALA A 192 16.67 -55.10 52.52
N GLN A 193 15.95 -55.41 51.45
CA GLN A 193 14.57 -55.90 51.54
C GLN A 193 14.48 -57.24 52.27
N ALA A 194 15.38 -58.18 51.99
CA ALA A 194 15.44 -59.47 52.69
C ALA A 194 15.75 -59.29 54.19
N PHE A 195 16.64 -58.36 54.54
CA PHE A 195 16.94 -58.00 55.93
C PHE A 195 15.71 -57.40 56.65
N LEU A 196 14.98 -56.50 55.99
CA LEU A 196 13.77 -55.87 56.54
C LEU A 196 12.59 -56.85 56.66
N ALA A 197 12.49 -57.83 55.76
CA ALA A 197 11.49 -58.89 55.84
C ALA A 197 11.71 -59.84 57.04
N GLN A 198 12.96 -60.10 57.39
CA GLN A 198 13.32 -60.89 58.57
C GLN A 198 13.18 -60.09 59.88
N HIS A 199 13.20 -58.76 59.80
CA HIS A 199 13.10 -57.84 60.93
C HIS A 199 12.04 -56.75 60.67
N PRO A 200 10.74 -57.12 60.67
CA PRO A 200 9.67 -56.20 60.34
C PRO A 200 9.59 -55.06 61.34
N PHE A 201 9.60 -53.85 60.81
CA PHE A 201 9.47 -52.59 61.53
C PHE A 201 8.18 -51.89 61.07
N GLN A 202 7.35 -51.46 62.02
CA GLN A 202 6.22 -50.55 61.79
C GLN A 202 6.64 -49.14 62.23
N GLU A 203 6.33 -48.13 61.42
CA GLU A 203 6.50 -46.71 61.78
C GLU A 203 5.82 -46.40 63.12
N PRO A 204 6.55 -45.90 64.14
CA PRO A 204 5.92 -45.31 65.31
C PRO A 204 5.71 -43.81 65.04
N GLU A 205 4.47 -43.34 65.23
CA GLU A 205 4.19 -41.91 65.42
C GLU A 205 5.05 -41.36 66.57
N GLU A 206 5.62 -40.17 66.35
CA GLU A 206 6.59 -39.53 67.23
C GLU A 206 6.02 -39.25 68.63
N THR A 207 6.80 -39.53 69.70
CA THR A 207 7.03 -38.60 70.82
C THR A 207 8.01 -39.14 71.88
N LEU A 208 8.92 -38.24 72.31
CA LEU A 208 9.49 -38.07 73.67
C LEU A 208 10.74 -38.87 74.13
N PRO A 209 11.49 -38.34 75.12
CA PRO A 209 12.88 -37.93 74.93
C PRO A 209 13.93 -38.79 75.64
N ASP A 210 15.17 -38.43 75.30
CA ASP A 210 16.48 -38.93 75.68
C ASP A 210 16.67 -39.39 77.14
N GLY A 211 17.35 -40.53 77.32
CA GLY A 211 17.65 -41.07 78.64
C GLY A 211 18.08 -42.53 78.66
N LYS A 212 19.37 -42.76 78.35
CA LYS A 212 20.31 -43.82 78.80
C LYS A 212 19.88 -45.32 78.79
N GLU A 213 20.80 -46.10 78.20
CA GLU A 213 20.87 -47.56 78.04
C GLU A 213 19.88 -48.21 77.05
N LEU A 214 20.39 -48.35 75.82
CA LEU A 214 19.76 -49.06 74.71
C LEU A 214 19.65 -50.55 75.03
N SER A 215 18.44 -51.03 75.31
CA SER A 215 18.15 -52.47 75.27
C SER A 215 18.48 -53.05 73.87
N PRO A 216 18.96 -54.29 73.76
CA PRO A 216 19.31 -54.91 72.48
C PRO A 216 18.19 -54.84 71.43
N ARG A 217 16.93 -54.87 71.88
CA ARG A 217 15.72 -54.72 71.05
C ARG A 217 15.60 -53.33 70.41
N ARG A 218 15.95 -52.24 71.14
CA ARG A 218 15.97 -50.88 70.59
C ARG A 218 17.11 -50.67 69.58
N ARG A 219 18.26 -51.35 69.75
CA ARG A 219 19.36 -51.31 68.75
C ARG A 219 18.95 -51.92 67.42
N ILE A 220 18.32 -53.10 67.44
CA ILE A 220 17.81 -53.78 66.24
C ILE A 220 16.76 -52.92 65.49
N LEU A 221 15.84 -52.30 66.23
CA LEU A 221 14.83 -51.40 65.65
C LEU A 221 15.44 -50.15 64.99
N ASN A 222 16.43 -49.51 65.64
CA ASN A 222 17.11 -48.33 65.08
C ASN A 222 17.92 -48.67 63.82
N VAL A 223 18.60 -49.81 63.81
CA VAL A 223 19.35 -50.30 62.64
C VAL A 223 18.39 -50.63 61.49
N SER A 224 17.27 -51.31 61.78
CA SER A 224 16.25 -51.62 60.76
C SER A 224 15.62 -50.35 60.17
N ARG A 225 15.32 -49.35 61.01
CA ARG A 225 14.86 -48.02 60.55
C ARG A 225 15.89 -47.32 59.68
N SER A 226 17.17 -47.36 60.06
CA SER A 226 18.27 -46.76 59.30
C SER A 226 18.46 -47.44 57.95
N VAL A 227 18.44 -48.77 57.90
CA VAL A 227 18.52 -49.55 56.66
C VAL A 227 17.34 -49.25 55.75
N TRP A 228 16.12 -49.20 56.27
CA TRP A 228 14.93 -48.82 55.50
C TRP A 228 15.05 -47.41 54.91
N LYS A 229 15.45 -46.42 55.73
CA LYS A 229 15.62 -45.04 55.27
C LYS A 229 16.69 -44.94 54.18
N GLN A 230 17.85 -45.58 54.38
CA GLN A 230 18.93 -45.57 53.39
C GLN A 230 18.57 -46.32 52.12
N ALA A 231 17.90 -47.47 52.20
CA ALA A 231 17.44 -48.22 51.03
C ALA A 231 16.43 -47.42 50.21
N ASN A 232 15.49 -46.70 50.85
CA ASN A 232 14.55 -45.82 50.14
C ASN A 232 15.24 -44.64 49.48
N ILE A 233 16.18 -43.98 50.18
CA ILE A 233 16.98 -42.88 49.61
C ILE A 233 17.78 -43.39 48.41
N ALA A 234 18.47 -44.53 48.54
CA ALA A 234 19.24 -45.12 47.45
C ALA A 234 18.37 -45.49 46.25
N SER A 235 17.18 -46.06 46.48
CA SER A 235 16.23 -46.40 45.42
C SER A 235 15.71 -45.15 44.70
N ASP A 236 15.31 -44.11 45.45
CA ASP A 236 14.84 -42.84 44.89
C ASP A 236 15.93 -42.11 44.10
N LEU A 237 17.16 -42.07 44.62
CA LEU A 237 18.31 -41.51 43.92
C LEU A 237 18.64 -42.29 42.63
N TRP A 238 18.58 -43.62 42.66
CA TRP A 238 18.83 -44.46 41.49
C TRP A 238 17.78 -44.25 40.39
N GLU A 239 16.49 -44.21 40.74
CA GLU A 239 15.40 -43.94 39.80
C GLU A 239 15.52 -42.53 39.20
N LYS A 240 15.81 -41.51 40.03
CA LYS A 240 16.02 -40.13 39.56
C LYS A 240 17.22 -40.01 38.64
N LEU A 241 18.37 -40.58 39.01
CA LEU A 241 19.60 -40.52 38.21
C LEU A 241 19.39 -41.20 36.85
N THR A 242 18.81 -42.40 36.83
CA THR A 242 18.57 -43.14 35.58
C THR A 242 17.55 -42.43 34.67
N ALA A 243 16.48 -41.86 35.24
CA ALA A 243 15.54 -41.03 34.48
C ALA A 243 16.22 -39.77 33.90
N ARG A 244 17.01 -39.05 34.71
CA ARG A 244 17.77 -37.87 34.28
C ARG A 244 18.77 -38.21 33.16
N CYS A 245 19.44 -39.36 33.21
CA CYS A 245 20.34 -39.81 32.14
C CYS A 245 19.58 -39.98 30.82
N VAL A 246 18.45 -40.70 30.83
CA VAL A 246 17.64 -40.93 29.63
C VAL A 246 17.10 -39.62 29.06
N ASP A 247 16.60 -38.72 29.91
CA ASP A 247 16.09 -37.43 29.49
C ASP A 247 17.19 -36.52 28.94
N ARG A 248 18.39 -36.56 29.54
CA ARG A 248 19.57 -35.86 29.04
C ARG A 248 19.98 -36.35 27.65
N HIS A 249 20.07 -37.66 27.45
CA HIS A 249 20.37 -38.26 26.15
C HIS A 249 19.32 -37.86 25.09
N ARG A 250 18.03 -37.98 25.39
CA ARG A 250 16.94 -37.53 24.51
C ARG A 250 16.99 -36.03 24.20
N HIS A 251 17.45 -35.21 25.13
CA HIS A 251 17.62 -33.79 24.90
C HIS A 251 18.78 -33.52 23.93
N MET A 252 19.92 -34.18 24.10
CA MET A 252 21.05 -34.07 23.17
C MET A 252 20.71 -34.55 21.75
N GLU A 253 20.01 -35.68 21.60
CA GLU A 253 19.55 -36.17 20.29
C GLU A 253 18.64 -35.17 19.57
N ARG A 254 17.63 -34.63 20.27
CA ARG A 254 16.73 -33.61 19.71
C ARG A 254 17.48 -32.31 19.37
N THR A 255 18.44 -31.91 20.19
CA THR A 255 19.27 -30.73 19.93
C THR A 255 20.16 -30.95 18.70
N LEU A 256 20.79 -32.12 18.57
CA LEU A 256 21.62 -32.48 17.43
C LEU A 256 20.81 -32.48 16.12
N GLU A 257 19.63 -33.10 16.12
CA GLU A 257 18.71 -33.10 14.98
C GLU A 257 18.35 -31.68 14.54
N ARG A 258 17.98 -30.82 15.48
CA ARG A 258 17.63 -29.40 15.21
C ARG A 258 18.82 -28.58 14.73
N LEU A 259 20.01 -28.79 15.27
CA LEU A 259 21.24 -28.13 14.79
C LEU A 259 21.57 -28.55 13.36
N LEU A 260 21.42 -29.85 13.02
CA LEU A 260 21.59 -30.34 11.65
C LEU A 260 20.56 -29.73 10.68
N GLN A 261 19.28 -29.66 11.08
CA GLN A 261 18.24 -28.98 10.30
C GLN A 261 18.54 -27.49 10.12
N THR A 262 19.03 -26.83 11.16
CA THR A 262 19.41 -25.41 11.12
C THR A 262 20.56 -25.20 10.12
N GLN A 263 21.61 -26.02 10.19
CA GLN A 263 22.75 -25.94 9.27
C GLN A 263 22.34 -26.20 7.81
N ALA A 264 21.54 -27.25 7.56
CA ALA A 264 21.03 -27.54 6.22
C ALA A 264 20.16 -26.40 5.67
N ALA A 265 19.25 -25.85 6.47
CA ALA A 265 18.42 -24.72 6.08
C ALA A 265 19.26 -23.47 5.78
N MET A 266 20.34 -23.22 6.54
CA MET A 266 21.26 -22.11 6.29
C MET A 266 22.02 -22.26 4.97
N GLU A 267 22.45 -23.47 4.63
CA GLU A 267 23.13 -23.77 3.36
C GLU A 267 22.18 -23.61 2.16
N GLU A 268 20.98 -24.18 2.22
CA GLU A 268 19.96 -24.06 1.17
C GLU A 268 19.54 -22.61 0.93
N LEU A 269 19.29 -21.86 2.01
CA LEU A 269 18.96 -20.43 1.92
C LEU A 269 20.13 -19.59 1.42
N GLY A 270 21.36 -19.96 1.78
CA GLY A 270 22.56 -19.31 1.29
C GLY A 270 22.66 -19.34 -0.24
N VAL A 271 22.42 -20.52 -0.83
CA VAL A 271 22.42 -20.71 -2.29
C VAL A 271 21.25 -19.99 -2.96
N ALA A 272 20.06 -20.09 -2.39
CA ALA A 272 18.88 -19.41 -2.94
C ALA A 272 19.03 -17.88 -2.92
N LEU A 273 19.60 -17.32 -1.84
CA LEU A 273 19.91 -15.88 -1.76
C LEU A 273 20.97 -15.46 -2.78
N GLU A 274 22.01 -16.27 -2.99
CA GLU A 274 23.06 -15.96 -3.96
C GLU A 274 22.50 -15.91 -5.39
N GLN A 275 21.61 -16.82 -5.75
CA GLN A 275 20.91 -16.79 -7.05
C GLN A 275 20.03 -15.54 -7.19
N ALA A 276 19.28 -15.19 -6.14
CA ALA A 276 18.42 -14.01 -6.15
C ALA A 276 19.22 -12.69 -6.21
N GLU A 277 20.33 -12.61 -5.49
CA GLU A 277 21.26 -11.49 -5.56
C GLU A 277 21.90 -11.39 -6.95
N GLY A 278 22.18 -12.50 -7.62
CA GLY A 278 22.64 -12.50 -9.01
C GLY A 278 21.63 -11.87 -9.99
N VAL A 279 20.33 -12.11 -9.81
CA VAL A 279 19.28 -11.45 -10.60
C VAL A 279 19.23 -9.94 -10.31
N ARG A 280 19.35 -9.55 -9.03
CA ARG A 280 19.42 -8.14 -8.62
C ARG A 280 20.62 -7.43 -9.27
N ASP A 281 21.79 -8.06 -9.26
CA ASP A 281 23.03 -7.48 -9.78
C ASP A 281 23.02 -7.36 -11.31
N ALA A 282 22.16 -8.13 -11.99
CA ALA A 282 21.93 -8.02 -13.43
C ALA A 282 20.94 -6.90 -13.82
N TRP A 283 20.34 -6.17 -12.86
CA TRP A 283 19.43 -5.08 -13.20
C TRP A 283 20.14 -3.88 -13.81
N GLU A 284 19.69 -3.49 -15.01
CA GLU A 284 20.10 -2.25 -15.64
C GLU A 284 19.61 -1.03 -14.85
N PRO A 285 20.39 0.07 -14.75
CA PRO A 285 19.94 1.31 -14.10
C PRO A 285 18.63 1.84 -14.71
N VAL A 286 17.70 2.35 -13.88
CA VAL A 286 16.38 2.82 -14.39
C VAL A 286 16.53 3.92 -15.45
N GLY A 287 17.56 4.76 -15.32
CA GLY A 287 17.81 5.87 -16.25
C GLY A 287 18.21 5.43 -17.67
N ASP A 288 18.67 4.20 -17.84
CA ASP A 288 19.12 3.66 -19.13
C ASP A 288 18.01 2.85 -19.84
N LEU A 289 16.87 2.64 -19.18
CA LEU A 289 15.75 1.90 -19.74
C LEU A 289 14.97 2.72 -20.77
N PHE A 290 14.44 2.03 -21.78
CA PHE A 290 13.48 2.63 -22.69
C PHE A 290 12.15 2.89 -21.98
N ILE A 291 11.57 4.08 -22.21
CA ILE A 291 10.30 4.50 -21.58
C ILE A 291 9.17 3.51 -21.88
N ASP A 292 9.14 2.98 -23.11
CA ASP A 292 8.09 2.05 -23.56
C ASP A 292 8.20 0.66 -22.90
N SER A 293 9.39 0.26 -22.42
CA SER A 293 9.60 -1.03 -21.73
C SER A 293 9.46 -0.93 -20.21
N LEU A 294 9.26 0.27 -19.64
CA LEU A 294 9.15 0.45 -18.19
C LEU A 294 8.07 -0.42 -17.55
N GLN A 295 6.93 -0.60 -18.23
CA GLN A 295 5.85 -1.45 -17.74
C GLN A 295 6.25 -2.93 -17.67
N ASP A 296 6.97 -3.42 -18.70
CA ASP A 296 7.49 -4.79 -18.72
C ASP A 296 8.49 -5.02 -17.57
N HIS A 297 9.37 -4.05 -17.30
CA HIS A 297 10.31 -4.13 -16.18
C HIS A 297 9.60 -4.09 -14.82
N ILE A 298 8.52 -3.31 -14.67
CA ILE A 298 7.69 -3.29 -13.46
C ILE A 298 7.10 -4.68 -13.21
N ASP A 299 6.52 -5.29 -14.25
CA ASP A 299 5.84 -6.57 -14.12
C ASP A 299 6.84 -7.73 -13.91
N ALA A 300 8.00 -7.70 -14.57
CA ALA A 300 9.11 -8.63 -14.30
C ALA A 300 9.61 -8.53 -12.85
N THR A 301 9.75 -7.31 -12.30
CA THR A 301 10.18 -7.10 -10.91
C THR A 301 9.14 -7.59 -9.91
N LYS A 302 7.84 -7.44 -10.21
CA LYS A 302 6.76 -8.01 -9.39
C LYS A 302 6.79 -9.54 -9.40
N LEU A 303 6.95 -10.13 -10.58
CA LEU A 303 7.04 -11.58 -10.72
C LEU A 303 8.24 -12.12 -9.93
N PHE A 304 9.40 -11.49 -10.04
CA PHE A 304 10.58 -11.85 -9.25
C PHE A 304 10.32 -11.76 -7.74
N LYS A 305 9.59 -10.72 -7.28
CA LYS A 305 9.17 -10.61 -5.87
C LYS A 305 8.27 -11.77 -5.43
N GLU A 306 7.39 -12.25 -6.31
CA GLU A 306 6.53 -13.41 -6.06
C GLU A 306 7.33 -14.71 -6.03
N GLU A 307 8.33 -14.89 -6.90
CA GLU A 307 9.22 -16.07 -6.89
C GLU A 307 10.01 -16.21 -5.57
N LEU A 308 10.31 -15.09 -4.91
CA LEU A 308 11.03 -15.08 -3.62
C LEU A 308 10.17 -15.45 -2.39
N THR A 309 8.90 -15.82 -2.56
CA THR A 309 8.08 -16.29 -1.44
C THR A 309 8.67 -17.54 -0.78
N GLN A 310 9.29 -18.43 -1.56
CA GLN A 310 9.94 -19.63 -1.01
C GLN A 310 11.13 -19.29 -0.11
N VAL A 311 11.95 -18.29 -0.51
CA VAL A 311 13.07 -17.80 0.30
C VAL A 311 12.56 -17.15 1.60
N LYS A 312 11.47 -16.39 1.52
CA LYS A 312 10.82 -15.79 2.69
C LYS A 312 10.32 -16.83 3.69
N GLU A 313 9.67 -17.88 3.21
CA GLU A 313 9.19 -18.98 4.04
C GLU A 313 10.34 -19.75 4.68
N GLY A 314 11.41 -20.03 3.91
CA GLY A 314 12.61 -20.65 4.43
C GLY A 314 13.30 -19.81 5.51
N MET A 315 13.42 -18.48 5.33
CA MET A 315 13.97 -17.58 6.35
C MET A 315 13.15 -17.58 7.65
N LYS A 316 11.82 -17.67 7.54
CA LYS A 316 10.96 -17.80 8.72
C LYS A 316 11.22 -19.14 9.43
N HIS A 317 11.26 -20.23 8.68
CA HIS A 317 11.55 -21.55 9.22
C HIS A 317 12.90 -21.61 9.94
N LEU A 318 13.96 -21.05 9.35
CA LEU A 318 15.28 -20.98 9.95
C LEU A 318 15.29 -20.19 11.28
N ASN A 319 14.64 -19.03 11.31
CA ASN A 319 14.53 -18.24 12.53
C ASN A 319 13.68 -18.96 13.61
N ASP A 320 12.64 -19.70 13.21
CA ASP A 320 11.83 -20.53 14.12
C ASP A 320 12.67 -21.67 14.72
N LEU A 321 13.54 -22.33 13.93
CA LEU A 321 14.47 -23.35 14.41
C LEU A 321 15.47 -22.79 15.43
N ALA A 322 16.07 -21.63 15.14
CA ALA A 322 16.97 -20.94 16.07
C ALA A 322 16.25 -20.54 17.37
N HIS A 323 14.99 -20.09 17.27
CA HIS A 323 14.18 -19.74 18.44
C HIS A 323 13.83 -20.97 19.29
N GLN A 324 13.50 -22.11 18.66
CA GLN A 324 13.24 -23.36 19.39
C GLN A 324 14.46 -23.89 20.14
N LEU A 325 15.67 -23.68 19.59
CA LEU A 325 16.93 -23.99 20.29
C LEU A 325 17.11 -23.08 21.51
N ALA A 326 16.86 -21.78 21.37
CA ALA A 326 16.94 -20.82 22.48
C ALA A 326 15.93 -21.13 23.61
N ILE A 327 14.69 -21.54 23.29
CA ILE A 327 13.70 -21.99 24.29
C ILE A 327 14.18 -23.22 25.05
N SER A 328 15.03 -24.04 24.42
CA SER A 328 15.59 -25.25 25.02
C SER A 328 16.91 -24.99 25.78
N ASP A 329 17.23 -23.73 26.10
CA ASP A 329 18.49 -23.28 26.71
C ASP A 329 19.77 -23.64 25.92
N VAL A 330 19.64 -23.91 24.62
CA VAL A 330 20.76 -24.16 23.72
C VAL A 330 21.08 -22.89 22.95
N HIS A 331 22.20 -22.28 23.28
CA HIS A 331 22.70 -21.09 22.59
C HIS A 331 23.52 -21.53 21.38
N LEU A 332 23.21 -21.01 20.19
CA LEU A 332 23.98 -21.27 18.98
C LEU A 332 25.45 -20.84 19.17
N SER A 333 26.37 -21.55 18.51
CA SER A 333 27.77 -21.14 18.47
C SER A 333 27.92 -19.74 17.84
N LEU A 334 29.05 -19.08 18.11
CA LEU A 334 29.32 -17.76 17.58
C LEU A 334 29.29 -17.75 16.04
N ASP A 335 29.79 -18.80 15.40
CA ASP A 335 29.84 -18.92 13.94
C ASP A 335 28.44 -19.15 13.33
N ASN A 336 27.61 -19.98 13.96
CA ASN A 336 26.23 -20.19 13.53
C ASN A 336 25.39 -18.93 13.73
N THR A 337 25.59 -18.20 14.84
CA THR A 337 24.91 -16.93 15.11
C THR A 337 25.28 -15.88 14.07
N ARG A 338 26.57 -15.70 13.77
CA ARG A 338 27.03 -14.78 12.73
C ARG A 338 26.48 -15.14 11.35
N SER A 339 26.45 -16.42 11.02
CA SER A 339 25.94 -16.90 9.74
C SER A 339 24.42 -16.66 9.61
N LEU A 340 23.65 -16.87 10.69
CA LEU A 340 22.22 -16.56 10.76
C LEU A 340 21.96 -15.06 10.59
N GLU A 341 22.71 -14.21 11.31
CA GLU A 341 22.62 -12.75 11.20
C GLU A 341 22.98 -12.24 9.80
N HIS A 342 24.01 -12.84 9.19
CA HIS A 342 24.45 -12.52 7.83
C HIS A 342 23.36 -12.85 6.81
N LEU A 343 22.76 -14.04 6.88
CA LEU A 343 21.64 -14.45 6.03
C LEU A 343 20.43 -13.51 6.21
N ASN A 344 20.04 -13.22 7.45
CA ASN A 344 18.94 -12.29 7.75
C ASN A 344 19.22 -10.87 7.21
N SER A 345 20.46 -10.39 7.26
CA SER A 345 20.85 -9.08 6.74
C SER A 345 20.80 -9.04 5.22
N ARG A 346 21.33 -10.07 4.54
CA ARG A 346 21.27 -10.22 3.08
C ARG A 346 19.83 -10.25 2.58
N TRP A 347 18.95 -11.04 3.21
CA TRP A 347 17.53 -11.09 2.87
C TRP A 347 16.85 -9.72 3.01
N LYS A 348 17.10 -9.00 4.10
CA LYS A 348 16.54 -7.65 4.31
C LYS A 348 17.03 -6.65 3.25
N LEU A 349 18.32 -6.69 2.91
CA LEU A 349 18.89 -5.84 1.86
C LEU A 349 18.25 -6.15 0.50
N LEU A 350 18.14 -7.42 0.13
CA LEU A 350 17.49 -7.84 -1.11
C LEU A 350 16.03 -7.37 -1.17
N GLN A 351 15.26 -7.55 -0.09
CA GLN A 351 13.88 -7.07 -0.01
C GLN A 351 13.80 -5.55 -0.19
N GLY A 352 14.68 -4.80 0.48
CA GLY A 352 14.78 -3.35 0.33
C GLY A 352 15.11 -2.93 -1.10
N SER A 353 16.09 -3.58 -1.74
CA SER A 353 16.47 -3.30 -3.13
C SER A 353 15.34 -3.55 -4.12
N ILE A 354 14.54 -4.62 -3.93
CA ILE A 354 13.37 -4.89 -4.78
C ILE A 354 12.32 -3.80 -4.62
N GLU A 355 11.99 -3.42 -3.38
CA GLU A 355 11.01 -2.36 -3.11
C GLU A 355 11.46 -1.00 -3.67
N GLU A 356 12.74 -0.67 -3.50
CA GLU A 356 13.35 0.53 -4.06
C GLU A 356 13.32 0.52 -5.59
N ARG A 357 13.72 -0.59 -6.23
CA ARG A 357 13.69 -0.73 -7.69
C ARG A 357 12.27 -0.55 -8.24
N LEU A 358 11.30 -1.21 -7.62
CA LEU A 358 9.90 -1.16 -8.04
C LEU A 358 9.34 0.25 -7.88
N LYS A 359 9.70 0.95 -6.81
CA LYS A 359 9.37 2.38 -6.63
C LYS A 359 10.00 3.26 -7.71
N GLN A 360 11.31 3.11 -7.98
CA GLN A 360 11.99 3.91 -9.01
C GLN A 360 11.39 3.68 -10.40
N LEU A 361 11.07 2.45 -10.76
CA LEU A 361 10.40 2.12 -12.03
C LEU A 361 9.00 2.72 -12.10
N GLN A 362 8.21 2.65 -11.03
CA GLN A 362 6.87 3.26 -10.96
C GLN A 362 6.92 4.79 -11.04
N ASP A 363 7.86 5.41 -10.34
CA ASP A 363 8.10 6.85 -10.40
C ASP A 363 8.50 7.27 -11.83
N ALA A 364 9.44 6.54 -12.45
CA ALA A 364 9.83 6.78 -13.83
C ALA A 364 8.65 6.58 -14.81
N HIS A 365 7.85 5.54 -14.64
CA HIS A 365 6.70 5.30 -15.50
C HIS A 365 5.61 6.37 -15.33
N ARG A 366 5.36 6.85 -14.11
CA ARG A 366 4.44 7.98 -13.86
C ARG A 366 4.95 9.28 -14.49
N ASP A 367 6.23 9.56 -14.33
CA ASP A 367 6.80 10.86 -14.68
C ASP A 367 7.19 10.95 -16.17
N PHE A 368 7.50 9.82 -16.82
CA PHE A 368 7.94 9.78 -18.23
C PHE A 368 7.06 8.92 -19.15
N GLY A 369 6.11 8.17 -18.61
CA GLY A 369 5.22 7.32 -19.41
C GLY A 369 4.30 8.10 -20.36
N PRO A 370 3.55 7.39 -21.23
CA PRO A 370 2.74 8.00 -22.30
C PRO A 370 1.68 9.02 -21.82
N GLY A 371 1.27 8.92 -20.55
CA GLY A 371 0.33 9.86 -19.92
C GLY A 371 0.98 11.07 -19.25
N SER A 372 2.30 11.21 -19.29
CA SER A 372 3.03 12.23 -18.53
C SER A 372 3.27 13.53 -19.32
N GLN A 373 3.45 14.63 -18.61
CA GLN A 373 3.80 15.93 -19.21
C GLN A 373 5.18 15.91 -19.90
N HIS A 374 6.06 14.96 -19.55
CA HIS A 374 7.40 14.84 -20.13
C HIS A 374 7.39 14.18 -21.52
N PHE A 375 6.43 13.30 -21.81
CA PHE A 375 6.15 12.84 -23.17
C PHE A 375 5.99 14.02 -24.16
N LEU A 376 5.32 15.08 -23.69
CA LEU A 376 5.08 16.29 -24.47
C LEU A 376 6.28 17.24 -24.55
N SER A 377 7.41 16.97 -23.89
CA SER A 377 8.62 17.81 -24.00
C SER A 377 9.15 17.88 -25.44
N SER A 378 8.96 16.79 -26.20
CA SER A 378 9.31 16.67 -27.62
C SER A 378 8.43 17.52 -28.56
N SER A 379 7.35 18.12 -28.06
CA SER A 379 6.45 18.97 -28.85
C SER A 379 7.09 20.28 -29.31
N VAL A 380 8.15 20.74 -28.64
CA VAL A 380 8.87 21.99 -28.95
C VAL A 380 10.33 21.70 -29.23
N GLN A 381 10.90 22.50 -30.14
CA GLN A 381 12.31 22.47 -30.50
C GLN A 381 13.01 23.74 -30.02
N ILE A 382 14.32 23.64 -29.80
CA ILE A 382 15.19 24.78 -29.45
C ILE A 382 14.94 25.93 -30.44
N PRO A 383 14.72 27.18 -29.98
CA PRO A 383 14.97 27.71 -28.63
C PRO A 383 13.81 27.61 -27.64
N TRP A 384 12.71 26.94 -28.01
CA TRP A 384 11.54 26.78 -27.14
C TRP A 384 11.68 25.57 -26.24
N GLU A 385 11.34 25.77 -24.97
CA GLU A 385 11.32 24.73 -23.95
C GLU A 385 9.95 24.69 -23.29
N ARG A 386 9.40 23.49 -23.14
CA ARG A 386 8.13 23.25 -22.45
C ARG A 386 8.41 23.02 -20.97
N ALA A 387 7.77 23.82 -20.13
CA ALA A 387 7.86 23.71 -18.68
C ALA A 387 6.46 23.60 -18.07
N THR A 388 6.39 23.16 -16.82
CA THR A 388 5.13 22.99 -16.08
C THR A 388 5.11 23.88 -14.85
N SER A 389 4.00 24.59 -14.65
CA SER A 389 3.81 25.39 -13.43
C SER A 389 3.58 24.48 -12.20
N PRO A 390 3.66 25.03 -10.97
CA PRO A 390 3.29 24.28 -9.76
C PRO A 390 1.87 23.71 -9.81
N ASN A 391 0.97 24.38 -10.54
CA ASN A 391 -0.42 23.95 -10.76
C ASN A 391 -0.56 22.92 -11.89
N LYS A 392 0.55 22.30 -12.35
CA LYS A 392 0.59 21.30 -13.43
C LYS A 392 0.12 21.82 -14.79
N VAL A 393 0.12 23.14 -15.00
CA VAL A 393 -0.27 23.77 -16.27
C VAL A 393 0.97 24.03 -17.13
N PRO A 394 0.98 23.61 -18.40
CA PRO A 394 2.13 23.84 -19.27
C PRO A 394 2.29 25.31 -19.66
N TYR A 395 3.55 25.76 -19.74
CA TYR A 395 3.94 27.04 -20.29
C TYR A 395 5.23 26.88 -21.12
N TYR A 396 5.47 27.83 -22.02
CA TYR A 396 6.57 27.76 -22.97
C TYR A 396 7.58 28.86 -22.71
N ILE A 397 8.85 28.48 -22.56
CA ILE A 397 9.98 29.37 -22.33
C ILE A 397 10.70 29.53 -23.68
N ASN A 398 10.80 30.75 -24.19
CA ASN A 398 11.62 31.03 -25.36
C ASN A 398 13.01 31.48 -24.91
N ARG A 399 14.05 30.69 -25.24
CA ARG A 399 15.45 31.04 -24.93
C ARG A 399 16.08 32.01 -25.95
N CYS A 400 15.39 32.36 -27.03
CA CYS A 400 15.80 33.42 -27.98
C CYS A 400 14.79 34.58 -27.97
N TRP A 401 15.28 35.81 -27.83
CA TRP A 401 14.46 37.04 -27.84
C TRP A 401 14.04 37.45 -29.27
N GLY A 402 13.42 36.54 -30.02
CA GLY A 402 12.93 36.76 -31.37
C GLY A 402 11.65 36.00 -31.67
N ASN A 403 10.54 36.73 -31.80
CA ASN A 403 9.21 36.35 -32.30
C ASN A 403 8.53 35.11 -31.67
N ALA A 404 7.67 35.37 -30.68
CA ALA A 404 6.72 34.41 -30.14
C ALA A 404 5.67 33.95 -31.17
N PHE A 405 5.43 32.63 -31.24
CA PHE A 405 4.31 31.90 -31.88
C PHE A 405 3.66 32.55 -33.15
N GLY A 406 4.05 32.06 -34.33
CA GLY A 406 3.55 32.54 -35.64
C GLY A 406 2.05 32.31 -35.95
N TRP A 407 1.32 31.50 -35.17
CA TRP A 407 -0.06 31.13 -35.47
C TRP A 407 -1.07 32.26 -35.22
N PHE A 408 -0.93 33.04 -34.14
CA PHE A 408 -1.82 34.18 -33.87
C PHE A 408 -1.65 35.30 -34.90
N LYS A 409 -0.42 35.47 -35.44
CA LYS A 409 -0.13 36.40 -36.54
C LYS A 409 -0.77 35.97 -37.87
N MET A 410 -0.99 34.66 -38.09
CA MET A 410 -1.76 34.18 -39.25
C MET A 410 -3.28 34.41 -39.11
N LEU A 411 -3.80 34.57 -37.89
CA LEU A 411 -5.22 34.87 -37.67
C LEU A 411 -5.53 36.36 -37.91
N THR A 412 -4.56 37.26 -37.73
CA THR A 412 -4.76 38.70 -37.98
C THR A 412 -5.02 39.03 -39.45
N ASP A 413 -4.48 38.25 -40.39
CA ASP A 413 -4.71 38.43 -41.84
C ASP A 413 -6.19 38.30 -42.23
N LEU A 414 -6.98 37.58 -41.42
CA LEU A 414 -8.42 37.39 -41.64
C LEU A 414 -9.26 38.58 -41.15
N ASN A 415 -8.70 39.54 -40.43
CA ASN A 415 -9.43 40.71 -39.94
C ASN A 415 -10.00 41.57 -41.09
N ASN A 416 -9.46 41.44 -42.31
CA ASN A 416 -9.96 42.09 -43.52
C ASN A 416 -11.33 41.56 -44.01
N ILE A 417 -11.82 40.45 -43.46
CA ILE A 417 -13.14 39.91 -43.80
C ILE A 417 -14.22 40.75 -43.11
N LYS A 418 -15.11 41.34 -43.91
CA LYS A 418 -16.17 42.24 -43.42
C LYS A 418 -17.24 41.52 -42.59
N PHE A 419 -17.59 40.30 -42.96
CA PHE A 419 -18.64 39.53 -42.31
C PHE A 419 -18.09 38.75 -41.11
N SER A 420 -18.54 39.08 -39.90
CA SER A 420 -18.04 38.50 -38.65
C SER A 420 -18.19 36.98 -38.57
N ALA A 421 -19.35 36.43 -38.93
CA ALA A 421 -19.59 34.99 -38.90
C ALA A 421 -18.60 34.22 -39.81
N TYR A 422 -18.32 34.75 -41.00
CA TYR A 422 -17.32 34.19 -41.92
C TYR A 422 -15.90 34.37 -41.42
N ARG A 423 -15.58 35.54 -40.86
CA ARG A 423 -14.25 35.83 -40.29
C ARG A 423 -13.93 34.84 -39.17
N THR A 424 -14.85 34.68 -38.22
CA THR A 424 -14.72 33.73 -37.10
C THR A 424 -14.64 32.29 -37.61
N ALA A 425 -15.51 31.90 -38.55
CA ALA A 425 -15.48 30.56 -39.13
C ALA A 425 -14.15 30.26 -39.86
N MET A 426 -13.59 31.22 -40.60
CA MET A 426 -12.29 31.05 -41.26
C MET A 426 -11.12 31.01 -40.28
N LYS A 427 -11.17 31.79 -39.18
CA LYS A 427 -10.21 31.70 -38.08
C LYS A 427 -10.28 30.31 -37.44
N LEU A 428 -11.48 29.83 -37.13
CA LEU A 428 -11.71 28.50 -36.58
C LEU A 428 -11.31 27.39 -37.54
N ARG A 429 -11.52 27.55 -38.85
CA ARG A 429 -11.06 26.56 -39.84
C ARG A 429 -9.54 26.43 -39.85
N ARG A 430 -8.81 27.54 -39.68
CA ARG A 430 -7.34 27.50 -39.52
C ARG A 430 -6.92 26.79 -38.24
N VAL A 431 -7.59 27.08 -37.12
CA VAL A 431 -7.35 26.38 -35.84
C VAL A 431 -7.64 24.90 -35.98
N GLN A 432 -8.79 24.54 -36.56
CA GLN A 432 -9.23 23.16 -36.78
C GLN A 432 -8.18 22.34 -37.53
N LYS A 433 -7.62 22.89 -38.62
CA LYS A 433 -6.54 22.26 -39.40
C LYS A 433 -5.21 22.20 -38.67
N ALA A 434 -4.85 23.26 -37.94
CA ALA A 434 -3.62 23.30 -37.15
C ALA A 434 -3.61 22.21 -36.07
N LEU A 435 -4.76 21.99 -35.45
CA LEU A 435 -4.98 20.96 -34.44
C LEU A 435 -5.31 19.58 -35.04
N ARG A 436 -5.44 19.45 -36.37
CA ARG A 436 -5.89 18.22 -37.06
C ARG A 436 -7.25 17.67 -36.60
N LEU A 437 -8.06 18.48 -35.94
CA LEU A 437 -9.41 18.10 -35.51
C LEU A 437 -10.36 17.90 -36.70
N ASP A 438 -10.02 18.45 -37.88
CA ASP A 438 -10.75 18.20 -39.13
C ASP A 438 -10.59 16.78 -39.68
N LEU A 439 -9.72 15.96 -39.08
CA LEU A 439 -9.54 14.55 -39.45
C LEU A 439 -10.28 13.61 -38.50
N LEU A 440 -10.59 14.05 -37.28
CA LEU A 440 -11.28 13.25 -36.27
C LEU A 440 -12.78 13.15 -36.56
N THR A 441 -13.32 11.94 -36.63
CA THR A 441 -14.77 11.74 -36.77
C THR A 441 -15.48 11.86 -35.42
N LEU A 442 -16.78 12.20 -35.42
CA LEU A 442 -17.56 12.22 -34.19
C LEU A 442 -17.58 10.86 -33.49
N VAL A 443 -17.58 9.76 -34.26
CA VAL A 443 -17.59 8.39 -33.71
C VAL A 443 -16.29 8.13 -32.93
N SER A 444 -15.13 8.35 -33.56
CA SER A 444 -13.82 8.15 -32.91
C SER A 444 -13.69 8.99 -31.64
N VAL A 445 -14.21 10.24 -31.65
CA VAL A 445 -14.20 11.12 -30.47
C VAL A 445 -15.06 10.57 -29.32
N VAL A 446 -16.26 10.08 -29.63
CA VAL A 446 -17.18 9.54 -28.63
C VAL A 446 -16.69 8.23 -28.04
N ASP A 447 -16.05 7.38 -28.84
CA ASP A 447 -15.49 6.11 -28.36
C ASP A 447 -14.38 6.36 -27.32
N VAL A 448 -13.47 7.32 -27.55
CA VAL A 448 -12.44 7.67 -26.55
C VAL A 448 -13.07 8.24 -25.27
N PHE A 449 -14.12 9.06 -25.37
CA PHE A 449 -14.83 9.53 -24.18
C PHE A 449 -15.46 8.39 -23.38
N ARG A 450 -15.84 7.28 -24.02
CA ARG A 450 -16.38 6.10 -23.33
C ARG A 450 -15.29 5.28 -22.67
N GLU A 451 -14.15 5.10 -23.32
CA GLU A 451 -13.02 4.34 -22.79
C GLU A 451 -12.36 5.01 -21.57
N GLN A 452 -12.32 6.34 -21.57
CA GLN A 452 -11.73 7.14 -20.48
C GLN A 452 -12.75 7.53 -19.39
N ASP A 453 -13.93 6.89 -19.35
CA ASP A 453 -15.03 7.15 -18.41
C ASP A 453 -15.50 8.63 -18.30
N LEU A 454 -15.38 9.38 -19.40
CA LEU A 454 -15.76 10.81 -19.45
C LEU A 454 -17.25 11.00 -19.71
N GLN A 455 -18.13 10.27 -19.01
CA GLN A 455 -19.58 10.35 -19.24
C GLN A 455 -20.22 11.56 -18.57
N HIS A 456 -19.83 11.87 -17.34
CA HIS A 456 -20.46 12.89 -16.50
C HIS A 456 -19.96 14.31 -16.84
N GLY A 457 -20.83 15.14 -17.44
CA GLY A 457 -20.46 16.49 -17.89
C GLY A 457 -20.03 17.47 -16.79
N GLU A 458 -20.46 17.24 -15.53
CA GLU A 458 -20.11 18.09 -14.38
C GLU A 458 -18.74 17.77 -13.77
N HIS A 459 -18.18 16.60 -14.07
CA HIS A 459 -16.85 16.22 -13.59
C HIS A 459 -15.78 17.21 -14.08
N VAL A 460 -14.80 17.49 -13.23
CA VAL A 460 -13.72 18.44 -13.51
C VAL A 460 -12.45 17.64 -13.74
N MET A 461 -11.97 17.69 -14.97
CA MET A 461 -10.73 17.05 -15.41
C MET A 461 -9.52 17.90 -15.02
N ASP A 462 -8.45 17.24 -14.61
CA ASP A 462 -7.12 17.83 -14.50
C ASP A 462 -6.34 17.77 -15.83
N VAL A 463 -5.16 18.39 -15.88
CA VAL A 463 -4.37 18.47 -17.11
C VAL A 463 -3.88 17.08 -17.57
N VAL A 464 -3.67 16.13 -16.66
CA VAL A 464 -3.19 14.78 -17.00
C VAL A 464 -4.31 13.99 -17.66
N GLU A 465 -5.52 14.03 -17.11
CA GLU A 465 -6.71 13.41 -17.69
C GLU A 465 -7.01 13.98 -19.09
N MET A 466 -6.81 15.29 -19.27
CA MET A 466 -6.92 15.93 -20.60
C MET A 466 -5.86 15.40 -21.58
N ILE A 467 -4.61 15.23 -21.13
CA ILE A 467 -3.52 14.70 -21.97
C ILE A 467 -3.83 13.27 -22.37
N GLN A 468 -4.20 12.40 -21.42
CA GLN A 468 -4.53 11.00 -21.69
C GLN A 468 -5.67 10.87 -22.72
N ALA A 469 -6.74 11.65 -22.55
CA ALA A 469 -7.85 11.64 -23.50
C ALA A 469 -7.44 12.15 -24.90
N LEU A 470 -6.59 13.19 -24.98
CA LEU A 470 -6.09 13.71 -26.26
C LEU A 470 -5.10 12.73 -26.92
N THR A 471 -4.22 12.09 -26.15
CA THR A 471 -3.27 11.09 -26.65
C THR A 471 -4.03 9.93 -27.29
N GLY A 472 -5.01 9.35 -26.59
CA GLY A 472 -5.84 8.27 -27.16
C GLY A 472 -6.61 8.68 -28.42
N LEU A 473 -7.02 9.95 -28.54
CA LEU A 473 -7.65 10.46 -29.77
C LEU A 473 -6.68 10.49 -30.96
N TYR A 474 -5.45 10.95 -30.75
CA TYR A 474 -4.46 11.07 -31.83
C TYR A 474 -3.78 9.75 -32.18
N GLU A 475 -3.60 8.84 -31.22
CA GLU A 475 -3.17 7.45 -31.47
C GLU A 475 -4.17 6.72 -32.36
N ARG A 476 -5.47 6.78 -32.01
CA ARG A 476 -6.53 6.21 -32.85
C ARG A 476 -6.55 6.82 -34.25
N LEU A 477 -6.33 8.13 -34.36
CA LEU A 477 -6.26 8.80 -35.66
C LEU A 477 -5.07 8.29 -36.50
N GLU A 478 -3.93 8.01 -35.88
CA GLU A 478 -2.77 7.46 -36.55
C GLU A 478 -3.03 6.01 -37.02
N GLU A 479 -3.65 5.19 -36.18
CA GLU A 479 -4.07 3.82 -36.51
C GLU A 479 -5.06 3.76 -37.68
N GLU A 480 -6.08 4.61 -37.68
CA GLU A 480 -7.10 4.70 -38.73
C GLU A 480 -6.52 5.22 -40.07
N ARG A 481 -5.43 6.01 -40.02
CA ARG A 481 -4.85 6.72 -41.17
C ARG A 481 -3.39 6.34 -41.39
N ARG A 482 -3.08 5.03 -41.41
CA ARG A 482 -1.76 4.37 -41.63
C ARG A 482 -0.80 4.96 -42.70
N VAL A 483 -1.24 5.93 -43.50
CA VAL A 483 -0.50 6.61 -44.57
C VAL A 483 0.09 7.95 -44.12
N MET A 484 -0.32 8.52 -42.97
CA MET A 484 0.14 9.84 -42.52
C MET A 484 0.76 9.76 -41.13
N VAL A 485 2.06 10.07 -41.03
CA VAL A 485 2.76 10.19 -39.73
C VAL A 485 2.22 11.41 -38.98
N ILE A 486 1.73 11.20 -37.76
CA ILE A 486 1.23 12.26 -36.89
C ILE A 486 2.26 12.47 -35.78
N ASN A 487 2.73 13.70 -35.60
CA ASN A 487 3.47 14.03 -34.39
C ASN A 487 2.44 14.16 -33.25
N ILE A 488 2.17 13.04 -32.59
CA ILE A 488 1.19 12.93 -31.49
C ILE A 488 1.53 13.93 -30.37
N PRO A 489 2.77 14.01 -29.84
CA PRO A 489 3.12 14.98 -28.81
C PRO A 489 2.76 16.42 -29.17
N LEU A 490 3.08 16.85 -30.40
CA LEU A 490 2.76 18.20 -30.87
C LEU A 490 1.24 18.43 -30.97
N CYS A 491 0.49 17.46 -31.49
CA CYS A 491 -0.96 17.60 -31.66
C CYS A 491 -1.69 17.65 -30.31
N VAL A 492 -1.29 16.79 -29.36
CA VAL A 492 -1.80 16.78 -27.99
C VAL A 492 -1.53 18.13 -27.32
N ASP A 493 -0.28 18.62 -27.37
CA ASP A 493 0.11 19.84 -26.66
C ASP A 493 -0.53 21.10 -27.27
N MET A 494 -0.61 21.19 -28.60
CA MET A 494 -1.32 22.28 -29.28
C MET A 494 -2.82 22.27 -28.96
N CYS A 495 -3.45 21.10 -28.95
CA CYS A 495 -4.88 20.97 -28.67
C CYS A 495 -5.20 21.26 -27.20
N LEU A 496 -4.37 20.77 -26.27
CA LEU A 496 -4.45 21.08 -24.86
C LEU A 496 -4.36 22.59 -24.62
N ASN A 497 -3.35 23.24 -25.20
CA ASN A 497 -3.18 24.69 -25.07
C ASN A 497 -4.36 25.47 -25.65
N TRP A 498 -4.93 25.04 -26.78
CA TRP A 498 -6.16 25.63 -27.32
C TRP A 498 -7.34 25.50 -26.35
N LEU A 499 -7.58 24.31 -25.80
CA LEU A 499 -8.70 24.06 -24.89
C LEU A 499 -8.55 24.84 -23.58
N LEU A 500 -7.35 24.87 -23.00
CA LEU A 500 -7.05 25.67 -21.81
C LEU A 500 -7.22 27.16 -22.09
N ASN A 501 -6.83 27.65 -23.27
CA ASN A 501 -7.09 29.04 -23.68
C ASN A 501 -8.59 29.37 -23.72
N VAL A 502 -9.42 28.47 -24.24
CA VAL A 502 -10.87 28.69 -24.37
C VAL A 502 -11.58 28.59 -23.01
N TYR A 503 -11.26 27.58 -22.21
CA TYR A 503 -12.07 27.18 -21.05
C TYR A 503 -11.40 27.39 -19.68
N ASP A 504 -10.07 27.56 -19.62
CA ASP A 504 -9.30 27.82 -18.40
C ASP A 504 -8.36 29.02 -18.58
N SER A 505 -8.96 30.19 -18.82
CA SER A 505 -8.22 31.45 -18.93
C SER A 505 -7.49 31.84 -17.65
N GLY A 506 -7.92 31.30 -16.50
CA GLY A 506 -7.27 31.48 -15.20
C GLY A 506 -6.03 30.61 -15.01
N ARG A 507 -5.77 29.65 -15.91
CA ARG A 507 -4.62 28.72 -15.83
C ARG A 507 -4.57 27.97 -14.50
N ASN A 508 -5.73 27.47 -14.08
CA ASN A 508 -5.89 26.67 -12.87
C ASN A 508 -5.64 25.17 -13.10
N GLY A 509 -5.54 24.73 -14.36
CA GLY A 509 -5.31 23.34 -14.73
C GLY A 509 -6.54 22.46 -14.58
N LYS A 510 -7.73 23.07 -14.58
CA LYS A 510 -9.01 22.39 -14.34
C LYS A 510 -10.02 22.77 -15.42
N MET A 511 -10.69 21.77 -16.00
CA MET A 511 -11.72 21.98 -17.03
C MET A 511 -12.86 20.98 -16.85
N ARG A 512 -14.11 21.42 -17.02
CA ARG A 512 -15.26 20.51 -16.98
C ARG A 512 -15.27 19.59 -18.20
N VAL A 513 -15.70 18.34 -18.02
CA VAL A 513 -15.89 17.38 -19.11
C VAL A 513 -16.83 17.95 -20.18
N LEU A 514 -17.89 18.68 -19.80
CA LEU A 514 -18.78 19.35 -20.76
C LEU A 514 -18.03 20.36 -21.65
N SER A 515 -17.11 21.14 -21.07
CA SER A 515 -16.28 22.11 -21.80
C SER A 515 -15.34 21.40 -22.77
N PHE A 516 -14.66 20.35 -22.31
CA PHE A 516 -13.76 19.52 -23.11
C PHE A 516 -14.48 18.90 -24.32
N LYS A 517 -15.63 18.25 -24.07
CA LYS A 517 -16.49 17.70 -25.13
C LYS A 517 -16.97 18.77 -26.10
N THR A 518 -17.43 19.92 -25.60
CA THR A 518 -17.94 21.01 -26.44
C THR A 518 -16.85 21.54 -27.38
N GLY A 519 -15.63 21.74 -26.88
CA GLY A 519 -14.49 22.18 -27.68
C GLY A 519 -14.13 21.21 -28.79
N LEU A 520 -13.99 19.92 -28.47
CA LEU A 520 -13.60 18.88 -29.43
C LEU A 520 -14.71 18.60 -30.45
N VAL A 521 -15.95 18.41 -30.01
CA VAL A 521 -17.07 18.08 -30.91
C VAL A 521 -17.42 19.23 -31.86
N SER A 522 -17.30 20.48 -31.40
CA SER A 522 -17.50 21.64 -32.28
C SER A 522 -16.54 21.63 -33.47
N LEU A 523 -15.29 21.22 -33.23
CA LEU A 523 -14.19 21.25 -34.20
C LEU A 523 -13.91 19.90 -34.88
N CYS A 524 -14.54 18.80 -34.49
CA CYS A 524 -14.39 17.51 -35.18
C CYS A 524 -14.99 17.53 -36.60
N ASN A 525 -14.70 16.53 -37.41
CA ASN A 525 -15.31 16.33 -38.73
C ASN A 525 -16.58 15.48 -38.63
N ALA A 526 -17.73 16.15 -38.62
CA ALA A 526 -19.04 15.52 -38.57
C ALA A 526 -20.10 16.43 -39.18
N ASP A 527 -21.26 15.87 -39.54
CA ASP A 527 -22.37 16.70 -39.99
C ASP A 527 -22.81 17.66 -38.87
N VAL A 528 -23.19 18.88 -39.27
CA VAL A 528 -23.52 19.92 -38.30
C VAL A 528 -24.73 19.54 -37.44
N GLN A 529 -25.71 18.81 -37.99
CA GLN A 529 -26.86 18.33 -37.23
C GLN A 529 -26.47 17.24 -36.23
N GLU A 530 -25.51 16.37 -36.56
CA GLU A 530 -25.01 15.35 -35.63
C GLU A 530 -24.30 15.99 -34.45
N LYS A 531 -23.49 17.03 -34.70
CA LYS A 531 -22.86 17.84 -33.65
C LYS A 531 -23.93 18.47 -32.74
N TYR A 532 -24.97 19.07 -33.31
CA TYR A 532 -26.07 19.66 -32.53
C TYR A 532 -26.79 18.64 -31.67
N LYS A 533 -27.12 17.47 -32.23
CA LYS A 533 -27.76 16.38 -31.49
C LYS A 533 -26.88 15.89 -30.35
N TYR A 534 -25.59 15.70 -30.61
CA TYR A 534 -24.65 15.23 -29.59
C TYR A 534 -24.51 16.23 -28.45
N LEU A 535 -24.25 17.51 -28.77
CA LEU A 535 -24.07 18.57 -27.78
C LEU A 535 -25.32 18.80 -26.94
N PHE A 536 -26.51 18.76 -27.55
CA PHE A 536 -27.78 18.86 -26.83
C PHE A 536 -27.96 17.70 -25.84
N ARG A 537 -27.61 16.47 -26.24
CA ARG A 537 -27.68 15.30 -25.35
C ARG A 537 -26.77 15.39 -24.14
N GLN A 538 -25.64 16.10 -24.23
CA GLN A 538 -24.73 16.28 -23.08
C GLN A 538 -25.34 17.11 -21.94
N VAL A 539 -26.39 17.88 -22.22
CA VAL A 539 -27.11 18.70 -21.23
C VAL A 539 -28.58 18.27 -21.09
N SER A 540 -28.97 17.15 -21.70
CA SER A 540 -30.32 16.60 -21.59
C SER A 540 -30.43 15.72 -20.35
N GLY A 541 -31.57 15.78 -19.65
CA GLY A 541 -31.87 14.85 -18.58
C GLY A 541 -32.18 13.44 -19.09
N PRO A 542 -32.43 12.46 -18.18
CA PRO A 542 -32.68 11.05 -18.52
C PRO A 542 -33.83 10.81 -19.52
N GLY A 543 -34.77 11.75 -19.64
CA GLY A 543 -35.89 11.70 -20.58
C GLY A 543 -35.65 12.41 -21.92
N GLY A 544 -34.43 12.87 -22.22
CA GLY A 544 -34.13 13.63 -23.45
C GLY A 544 -34.71 15.06 -23.48
N LEU A 545 -35.13 15.56 -22.32
CA LEU A 545 -35.66 16.90 -22.11
C LEU A 545 -34.59 17.81 -21.48
N THR A 546 -34.53 19.06 -21.91
CA THR A 546 -33.59 20.08 -21.43
C THR A 546 -34.32 21.34 -20.98
N ASP A 547 -34.06 21.80 -19.75
CA ASP A 547 -34.61 23.06 -19.23
C ASP A 547 -33.75 24.27 -19.63
N GLN A 548 -34.17 25.47 -19.20
CA GLN A 548 -33.45 26.71 -19.53
C GLN A 548 -32.03 26.76 -18.93
N ARG A 549 -31.83 26.20 -17.73
CA ARG A 549 -30.53 26.22 -17.04
C ARG A 549 -29.53 25.35 -17.79
N HIS A 550 -29.91 24.13 -18.13
CA HIS A 550 -29.06 23.17 -18.84
C HIS A 550 -28.76 23.64 -20.27
N LEU A 551 -29.73 24.25 -20.97
CA LEU A 551 -29.45 24.87 -22.26
C LEU A 551 -28.49 26.07 -22.11
N SER A 552 -28.63 26.87 -21.05
CA SER A 552 -27.71 27.96 -20.76
C SER A 552 -26.28 27.47 -20.58
N LEU A 553 -26.07 26.34 -19.89
CA LEU A 553 -24.74 25.72 -19.75
C LEU A 553 -24.13 25.42 -21.12
N LEU A 554 -24.86 24.76 -22.02
CA LEU A 554 -24.34 24.43 -23.36
C LEU A 554 -23.99 25.69 -24.16
N LEU A 555 -24.88 26.69 -24.18
CA LEU A 555 -24.62 27.92 -24.93
C LEU A 555 -23.46 28.72 -24.32
N HIS A 556 -23.31 28.69 -22.99
CA HIS A 556 -22.18 29.29 -22.30
C HIS A 556 -20.86 28.60 -22.65
N GLU A 557 -20.83 27.28 -22.82
CA GLU A 557 -19.63 26.57 -23.31
C GLU A 557 -19.33 26.89 -24.79
N ALA A 558 -20.37 26.98 -25.62
CA ALA A 558 -20.21 27.25 -27.04
C ALA A 558 -19.69 28.68 -27.31
N ILE A 559 -20.15 29.68 -26.55
CA ILE A 559 -19.75 31.09 -26.75
C ILE A 559 -18.29 31.38 -26.35
N GLN A 560 -17.66 30.51 -25.55
CA GLN A 560 -16.24 30.68 -25.19
C GLN A 560 -15.32 30.57 -26.41
N ILE A 561 -15.66 29.73 -27.39
CA ILE A 561 -14.86 29.52 -28.60
C ILE A 561 -14.67 30.82 -29.40
N PRO A 562 -15.74 31.54 -29.83
CA PRO A 562 -15.58 32.84 -30.49
C PRO A 562 -15.07 33.94 -29.54
N ARG A 563 -15.30 33.82 -28.22
CA ARG A 563 -14.72 34.74 -27.23
C ARG A 563 -13.20 34.68 -27.21
N GLN A 564 -12.61 33.48 -27.29
CA GLN A 564 -11.16 33.31 -27.34
C GLN A 564 -10.52 33.92 -28.60
N LEU A 565 -11.30 34.07 -29.68
CA LEU A 565 -10.88 34.75 -30.90
C LEU A 565 -11.11 36.28 -30.88
N GLY A 566 -11.67 36.82 -29.79
CA GLY A 566 -12.03 38.23 -29.66
C GLY A 566 -13.27 38.64 -30.46
N GLU A 567 -14.11 37.70 -30.89
CA GLU A 567 -15.25 37.94 -31.80
C GLU A 567 -16.61 37.85 -31.10
N VAL A 568 -16.65 37.66 -29.77
CA VAL A 568 -17.90 37.45 -28.99
C VAL A 568 -18.93 38.57 -29.14
N ALA A 569 -18.48 39.82 -29.30
CA ALA A 569 -19.38 40.97 -29.50
C ALA A 569 -20.26 40.81 -30.75
N ALA A 570 -19.77 40.12 -31.78
CA ALA A 570 -20.54 39.83 -32.98
C ALA A 570 -21.59 38.74 -32.78
N PHE A 571 -21.56 37.99 -31.69
CA PHE A 571 -22.43 36.83 -31.43
C PHE A 571 -23.40 37.04 -30.25
N GLY A 572 -23.72 38.30 -29.92
CA GLY A 572 -24.66 38.65 -28.85
C GLY A 572 -24.00 38.88 -27.49
N GLY A 573 -22.66 38.87 -27.41
CA GLY A 573 -21.92 39.03 -26.17
C GLY A 573 -21.84 37.73 -25.36
N SER A 574 -21.24 37.80 -24.16
CA SER A 574 -21.06 36.64 -23.29
C SER A 574 -22.34 36.21 -22.57
N ASN A 575 -23.37 37.05 -22.57
CA ASN A 575 -24.66 36.77 -21.95
C ASN A 575 -25.53 35.95 -22.93
N VAL A 576 -25.83 34.71 -22.57
CA VAL A 576 -26.50 33.73 -23.45
C VAL A 576 -28.01 33.68 -23.21
N GLU A 577 -28.51 34.30 -22.15
CA GLU A 577 -29.90 34.28 -21.71
C GLU A 577 -30.90 34.77 -22.78
N PRO A 578 -30.60 35.79 -23.61
CA PRO A 578 -31.45 36.13 -24.76
C PRO A 578 -31.57 34.98 -25.77
N SER A 579 -30.49 34.22 -26.00
CA SER A 579 -30.49 33.08 -26.92
C SER A 579 -31.28 31.90 -26.33
N VAL A 580 -31.12 31.62 -25.04
CA VAL A 580 -31.92 30.62 -24.32
C VAL A 580 -33.41 30.95 -24.45
N ARG A 581 -33.81 32.19 -24.11
CA ARG A 581 -35.21 32.64 -24.26
C ARG A 581 -35.69 32.54 -25.70
N SER A 582 -34.84 32.83 -26.69
CA SER A 582 -35.19 32.68 -28.11
C SER A 582 -35.44 31.23 -28.49
N CYS A 583 -34.65 30.28 -27.98
CA CYS A 583 -34.85 28.85 -28.25
C CYS A 583 -36.16 28.34 -27.62
N PHE A 584 -36.46 28.75 -26.40
CA PHE A 584 -37.69 28.34 -25.71
C PHE A 584 -38.97 28.89 -26.36
N ARG A 585 -38.89 29.95 -27.19
CA ARG A 585 -40.03 30.39 -28.01
C ARG A 585 -40.43 29.37 -29.09
N MET A 586 -39.56 28.43 -29.45
CA MET A 586 -39.91 27.32 -30.35
C MET A 586 -40.84 26.29 -29.69
N ALA A 587 -40.94 26.31 -28.36
CA ALA A 587 -41.78 25.43 -27.56
C ALA A 587 -42.59 26.26 -26.53
N PRO A 588 -43.52 27.12 -26.99
CA PRO A 588 -44.22 28.05 -26.12
C PRO A 588 -45.01 27.31 -25.03
N GLY A 589 -44.88 27.75 -23.78
CA GLY A 589 -45.59 27.18 -22.63
C GLY A 589 -45.01 25.89 -22.06
N LYS A 590 -43.92 25.34 -22.63
CA LYS A 590 -43.25 24.15 -22.09
C LYS A 590 -42.08 24.54 -21.16
N PRO A 591 -41.91 23.89 -19.99
CA PRO A 591 -40.79 24.16 -19.08
C PRO A 591 -39.46 23.56 -19.57
N ALA A 592 -39.51 22.61 -20.51
CA ALA A 592 -38.35 21.96 -21.12
C ALA A 592 -38.56 21.76 -22.62
N ILE A 593 -37.47 21.67 -23.37
CA ILE A 593 -37.44 21.44 -24.81
C ILE A 593 -36.86 20.06 -25.14
N GLU A 594 -37.30 19.51 -26.27
CA GLU A 594 -36.73 18.29 -26.87
C GLU A 594 -35.71 18.67 -27.96
N VAL A 595 -34.90 17.67 -28.37
CA VAL A 595 -33.89 17.84 -29.43
C VAL A 595 -34.48 18.34 -30.75
N SER A 596 -35.73 17.99 -31.09
CA SER A 596 -36.43 18.46 -32.29
C SER A 596 -36.56 19.99 -32.31
N HIS A 597 -37.13 20.56 -31.24
CA HIS A 597 -37.29 22.01 -31.08
C HIS A 597 -35.94 22.74 -31.11
N PHE A 598 -34.89 22.13 -30.53
CA PHE A 598 -33.53 22.68 -30.58
C PHE A 598 -32.97 22.68 -32.01
N LEU A 599 -33.13 21.58 -32.75
CA LEU A 599 -32.68 21.50 -34.15
C LEU A 599 -33.43 22.48 -35.06
N ASP A 600 -34.73 22.65 -34.85
CA ASP A 600 -35.52 23.65 -35.56
C ASP A 600 -35.01 25.06 -35.27
N TRP A 601 -34.68 25.37 -34.01
CA TRP A 601 -34.05 26.64 -33.65
C TRP A 601 -32.68 26.82 -34.31
N MET A 602 -31.83 25.80 -34.30
CA MET A 602 -30.51 25.82 -34.93
C MET A 602 -30.58 25.98 -36.45
N SER A 603 -31.64 25.48 -37.09
CA SER A 603 -31.89 25.66 -38.52
C SER A 603 -32.14 27.12 -38.92
N LEU A 604 -32.54 27.96 -37.96
CA LEU A 604 -32.67 29.42 -38.13
C LEU A 604 -31.33 30.15 -37.99
N GLU A 605 -30.25 29.43 -37.70
CA GLU A 605 -28.88 29.94 -37.54
C GLU A 605 -28.79 31.10 -36.52
N PRO A 606 -29.11 30.85 -35.24
CA PRO A 606 -29.18 31.89 -34.23
C PRO A 606 -27.81 32.53 -33.99
N GLN A 607 -27.84 33.84 -33.72
CA GLN A 607 -26.64 34.69 -33.70
C GLN A 607 -25.55 34.18 -32.74
N SER A 608 -25.89 33.57 -31.61
CA SER A 608 -24.92 33.07 -30.63
C SER A 608 -24.08 31.88 -31.10
N VAL A 609 -24.55 31.13 -32.09
CA VAL A 609 -23.94 29.85 -32.53
C VAL A 609 -23.84 29.69 -34.04
N VAL A 610 -24.21 30.71 -34.82
CA VAL A 610 -24.12 30.72 -36.29
C VAL A 610 -22.70 30.46 -36.81
N TRP A 611 -21.66 30.77 -36.03
CA TRP A 611 -20.27 30.49 -36.40
C TRP A 611 -20.02 28.99 -36.68
N LEU A 612 -20.76 28.09 -36.03
CA LEU A 612 -20.59 26.65 -36.17
C LEU A 612 -21.17 26.12 -37.49
N SER A 613 -22.33 26.62 -37.92
CA SER A 613 -22.89 26.28 -39.23
C SER A 613 -22.06 26.87 -40.37
N VAL A 614 -21.56 28.10 -40.20
CA VAL A 614 -20.68 28.75 -41.17
C VAL A 614 -19.33 28.03 -41.27
N LEU A 615 -18.77 27.55 -40.15
CA LEU A 615 -17.54 26.73 -40.15
C LEU A 615 -17.69 25.49 -41.03
N GLN A 616 -18.82 24.77 -40.91
CA GLN A 616 -19.07 23.60 -41.75
C GLN A 616 -19.16 23.99 -43.23
N ARG A 617 -19.85 25.08 -43.56
CA ARG A 617 -19.91 25.58 -44.95
C ARG A 617 -18.55 25.97 -45.49
N VAL A 618 -17.70 26.60 -44.67
CA VAL A 618 -16.32 26.95 -45.03
C VAL A 618 -15.52 25.68 -45.33
N ALA A 619 -15.62 24.65 -44.48
CA ALA A 619 -14.92 23.39 -44.70
C ALA A 619 -15.33 22.70 -46.01
N VAL A 620 -16.63 22.65 -46.31
CA VAL A 620 -17.15 22.06 -47.55
C VAL A 620 -16.78 22.90 -48.78
N ALA A 621 -16.81 24.23 -48.68
CA ALA A 621 -16.50 25.12 -49.79
C ALA A 621 -15.06 24.98 -50.30
N GLU A 622 -14.10 24.62 -49.44
CA GLU A 622 -12.67 24.51 -49.81
C GLU A 622 -12.41 23.57 -51.00
N SER A 623 -13.18 22.49 -51.11
CA SER A 623 -13.07 21.53 -52.21
C SER A 623 -13.97 21.85 -53.41
N ALA A 624 -14.93 22.77 -53.24
CA ALA A 624 -15.91 23.11 -54.27
C ALA A 624 -15.30 23.93 -55.42
N LYS A 625 -15.63 23.52 -56.65
CA LYS A 625 -15.28 24.22 -57.89
C LYS A 625 -16.54 24.53 -58.69
N HIS A 626 -16.74 25.80 -59.00
CA HIS A 626 -17.86 26.24 -59.82
C HIS A 626 -17.37 26.68 -61.19
N GLN A 627 -17.94 26.09 -62.24
CA GLN A 627 -17.76 26.50 -63.64
C GLN A 627 -18.52 27.82 -63.91
N ALA A 628 -18.15 28.87 -63.20
CA ALA A 628 -18.71 30.21 -63.27
C ALA A 628 -17.56 31.22 -63.22
N LYS A 629 -17.72 32.35 -63.91
CA LYS A 629 -16.73 33.43 -63.97
C LYS A 629 -17.10 34.53 -63.00
N CYS A 630 -16.17 34.95 -62.13
CA CYS A 630 -16.43 36.05 -61.22
C CYS A 630 -16.66 37.36 -61.97
N HIS A 631 -17.72 38.10 -61.65
CA HIS A 631 -18.03 39.38 -62.24
C HIS A 631 -16.99 40.46 -61.89
N VAL A 632 -16.39 40.40 -60.70
CA VAL A 632 -15.46 41.41 -60.18
C VAL A 632 -14.03 41.14 -60.64
N CYS A 633 -13.39 40.06 -60.18
CA CYS A 633 -11.99 39.75 -60.52
C CYS A 633 -11.80 38.92 -61.79
N LYS A 634 -12.89 38.51 -62.47
CA LYS A 634 -12.86 37.71 -63.70
C LYS A 634 -12.25 36.30 -63.58
N GLN A 635 -11.92 35.85 -62.37
CA GLN A 635 -11.42 34.49 -62.10
C GLN A 635 -12.44 33.42 -62.50
N CYS A 636 -11.98 32.37 -63.17
CA CYS A 636 -12.74 31.19 -63.58
C CYS A 636 -11.80 29.96 -63.56
N PRO A 637 -12.21 28.81 -63.01
CA PRO A 637 -13.43 28.59 -62.23
C PRO A 637 -13.39 29.30 -60.87
N ILE A 638 -14.55 29.62 -60.31
CA ILE A 638 -14.64 30.09 -58.91
C ILE A 638 -14.36 28.88 -58.01
N LYS A 639 -13.32 28.97 -57.19
CA LYS A 639 -12.99 28.01 -56.13
C LYS A 639 -13.52 28.55 -54.79
N GLY A 640 -14.00 27.68 -53.91
CA GLY A 640 -14.62 28.14 -52.67
C GLY A 640 -16.06 28.59 -52.87
N PHE A 641 -16.52 29.51 -52.02
CA PHE A 641 -17.87 30.06 -52.12
C PHE A 641 -18.13 30.77 -53.45
N ARG A 642 -19.32 30.50 -54.01
CA ARG A 642 -19.91 31.26 -55.11
C ARG A 642 -21.14 32.02 -54.60
N TYR A 643 -21.16 33.32 -54.85
CA TYR A 643 -22.28 34.20 -54.51
C TYR A 643 -22.98 34.66 -55.77
N ARG A 644 -24.24 34.28 -55.96
CA ARG A 644 -25.04 34.66 -57.13
C ARG A 644 -26.02 35.77 -56.78
N SER A 645 -26.04 36.83 -57.57
CA SER A 645 -27.09 37.86 -57.44
C SER A 645 -28.45 37.31 -57.85
N LEU A 646 -29.46 37.50 -57.00
CA LEU A 646 -30.86 37.19 -57.33
C LEU A 646 -31.59 38.30 -58.10
N LYS A 647 -30.93 39.45 -58.28
CA LYS A 647 -31.48 40.61 -58.99
C LYS A 647 -30.88 40.79 -60.38
N GLN A 648 -29.57 40.56 -60.50
CA GLN A 648 -28.85 40.70 -61.77
C GLN A 648 -28.63 39.33 -62.41
N PHE A 649 -28.95 39.23 -63.70
CA PHE A 649 -28.80 37.98 -64.44
C PHE A 649 -27.32 37.63 -64.62
N ASN A 650 -26.95 36.37 -64.32
CA ASN A 650 -25.60 35.83 -64.47
C ASN A 650 -24.49 36.66 -63.81
N VAL A 651 -24.76 37.25 -62.65
CA VAL A 651 -23.74 37.91 -61.82
C VAL A 651 -23.34 36.97 -60.69
N ASP A 652 -22.17 36.36 -60.88
CA ASP A 652 -21.51 35.51 -59.89
C ASP A 652 -20.30 36.23 -59.29
N ILE A 653 -20.12 36.13 -57.98
CA ILE A 653 -19.04 36.76 -57.22
C ILE A 653 -18.30 35.67 -56.47
N CYS A 654 -16.96 35.67 -56.53
CA CYS A 654 -16.15 34.71 -55.79
C CYS A 654 -16.02 35.10 -54.31
N GLN A 655 -15.64 34.12 -53.50
CA GLN A 655 -15.33 34.28 -52.07
C GLN A 655 -14.51 35.53 -51.74
N SER A 656 -13.36 35.72 -52.39
CA SER A 656 -12.45 36.82 -52.07
C SER A 656 -13.08 38.19 -52.35
N CYS A 657 -13.76 38.35 -53.48
CA CYS A 657 -14.40 39.62 -53.84
C CYS A 657 -15.60 39.93 -52.95
N PHE A 658 -16.41 38.93 -52.60
CA PHE A 658 -17.57 39.11 -51.74
C PHE A 658 -17.17 39.47 -50.31
N LEU A 659 -16.28 38.69 -49.68
CA LEU A 659 -15.92 38.85 -48.27
C LEU A 659 -15.10 40.12 -47.97
N THR A 660 -14.33 40.59 -48.94
CA THR A 660 -13.62 41.89 -48.85
C THR A 660 -14.49 43.07 -49.33
N GLY A 661 -15.67 42.78 -49.89
CA GLY A 661 -16.60 43.77 -50.44
C GLY A 661 -16.02 44.58 -51.60
N ARG A 662 -15.25 43.94 -52.49
CA ARG A 662 -14.78 44.55 -53.75
C ARG A 662 -15.96 44.71 -54.69
N THR A 663 -16.13 45.89 -55.26
CA THR A 663 -17.20 46.18 -56.23
C THR A 663 -16.62 46.77 -57.52
N THR A 664 -17.22 46.45 -58.66
CA THR A 664 -16.96 47.11 -59.93
C THR A 664 -17.91 48.30 -60.06
N LYS A 665 -17.37 49.53 -60.14
CA LYS A 665 -18.13 50.80 -60.34
C LYS A 665 -18.99 51.29 -59.14
N GLY A 666 -18.50 51.15 -57.90
CA GLY A 666 -19.05 51.88 -56.74
C GLY A 666 -20.49 51.52 -56.29
N LYS A 667 -21.13 50.51 -56.87
CA LYS A 667 -22.48 50.07 -56.45
C LYS A 667 -22.37 49.19 -55.21
N LYS A 668 -22.92 49.64 -54.06
CA LYS A 668 -23.06 48.83 -52.83
C LYS A 668 -23.79 47.50 -53.17
N LEU A 669 -23.31 46.38 -52.62
CA LEU A 669 -23.88 45.03 -52.76
C LEU A 669 -25.21 44.90 -51.97
N HIS A 670 -26.20 45.73 -52.25
CA HIS A 670 -27.48 45.77 -51.54
C HIS A 670 -28.56 44.94 -52.27
N TYR A 671 -28.22 43.72 -52.67
CA TYR A 671 -29.12 42.84 -53.41
C TYR A 671 -29.24 41.48 -52.72
N PRO A 672 -30.37 40.77 -52.83
CA PRO A 672 -30.49 39.40 -52.37
C PRO A 672 -29.47 38.53 -53.11
N ILE A 673 -28.66 37.78 -52.35
CA ILE A 673 -27.58 36.93 -52.84
C ILE A 673 -27.89 35.49 -52.43
N MET A 674 -27.69 34.56 -53.35
CA MET A 674 -27.66 33.13 -53.05
C MET A 674 -26.23 32.67 -52.89
N GLU A 675 -25.99 31.93 -51.82
CA GLU A 675 -24.70 31.34 -51.48
C GLU A 675 -24.67 29.87 -51.95
N TYR A 676 -23.61 29.50 -52.66
CA TYR A 676 -23.30 28.11 -53.01
C TYR A 676 -21.93 27.76 -52.45
N TYR A 677 -21.86 26.62 -51.79
CA TYR A 677 -20.66 26.06 -51.19
C TYR A 677 -20.43 24.58 -51.57
N THR A 678 -21.36 24.00 -52.34
CA THR A 678 -21.25 22.68 -52.98
C THR A 678 -21.33 22.82 -54.50
N GLU A 679 -20.84 21.84 -55.25
CA GLU A 679 -20.90 21.88 -56.71
C GLU A 679 -22.34 21.99 -57.21
N THR A 680 -22.62 23.02 -58.01
CA THR A 680 -23.99 23.29 -58.47
C THR A 680 -24.45 22.26 -59.49
N THR A 681 -25.51 21.53 -59.16
CA THR A 681 -26.16 20.56 -60.06
C THR A 681 -26.96 21.26 -61.17
N SER A 682 -27.24 20.57 -62.28
CA SER A 682 -28.00 21.12 -63.41
C SER A 682 -29.42 21.56 -63.02
N GLY A 683 -30.08 20.85 -62.09
CA GLY A 683 -31.41 21.19 -61.56
C GLY A 683 -31.44 22.47 -60.70
N GLU A 684 -30.37 22.77 -59.96
CA GLU A 684 -30.26 24.01 -59.18
C GLU A 684 -30.18 25.24 -60.07
N LYS A 685 -29.39 25.16 -61.15
CA LYS A 685 -29.29 26.23 -62.16
C LYS A 685 -30.66 26.60 -62.74
N MET A 686 -31.56 25.63 -62.91
CA MET A 686 -32.93 25.84 -63.40
C MET A 686 -33.86 26.44 -62.33
N ARG A 687 -33.79 25.97 -61.08
CA ARG A 687 -34.54 26.57 -59.96
C ARG A 687 -34.17 28.03 -59.72
N ASP A 688 -32.89 28.35 -59.86
CA ASP A 688 -32.38 29.70 -59.66
C ASP A 688 -32.76 30.62 -60.82
N PHE A 689 -32.77 30.10 -62.05
CA PHE A 689 -33.33 30.80 -63.19
C PHE A 689 -34.80 31.19 -62.97
N ALA A 690 -35.62 30.25 -62.50
CA ALA A 690 -37.03 30.50 -62.16
C ALA A 690 -37.18 31.52 -61.03
N LYS A 691 -36.33 31.46 -59.98
CA LYS A 691 -36.34 32.43 -58.87
C LYS A 691 -35.88 33.82 -59.30
N THR A 692 -34.85 33.95 -60.13
CA THR A 692 -34.39 35.25 -60.66
C THR A 692 -35.44 35.91 -61.54
N LEU A 693 -36.16 35.14 -62.36
CA LEU A 693 -37.31 35.62 -63.12
C LEU A 693 -38.44 36.08 -62.20
N LYS A 694 -38.83 35.26 -61.21
CA LYS A 694 -39.89 35.60 -60.24
C LYS A 694 -39.54 36.85 -59.39
N ASN A 695 -38.26 37.05 -59.08
CA ASN A 695 -37.78 38.18 -58.29
C ASN A 695 -37.63 39.48 -59.09
N LYS A 696 -37.43 39.41 -60.42
CA LYS A 696 -37.38 40.58 -61.31
C LYS A 696 -38.71 41.36 -61.34
N PHE A 697 -39.83 40.70 -61.08
CA PHE A 697 -41.18 41.29 -61.09
C PHE A 697 -41.68 41.71 -59.69
N ARG A 698 -40.83 41.63 -58.65
CA ARG A 698 -41.22 41.96 -57.27
C ARG A 698 -40.77 43.37 -56.88
N SER A 699 -41.66 44.12 -56.20
CA SER A 699 -41.44 45.52 -55.83
C SER A 699 -40.38 45.69 -54.73
N LYS A 700 -39.82 46.91 -54.57
CA LYS A 700 -38.90 47.24 -53.47
C LYS A 700 -39.49 46.94 -52.08
N GLN A 701 -40.82 47.09 -51.93
CA GLN A 701 -41.57 46.84 -50.70
C GLN A 701 -41.72 45.34 -50.36
N TYR A 702 -41.64 44.45 -51.35
CA TYR A 702 -41.63 43.00 -51.15
C TYR A 702 -40.34 42.54 -50.46
N PHE A 703 -39.21 43.11 -50.85
CA PHE A 703 -37.90 42.80 -50.27
C PHE A 703 -37.64 43.47 -48.92
N SER A 704 -38.43 44.50 -48.54
CA SER A 704 -38.37 45.08 -47.19
C SER A 704 -39.21 44.31 -46.16
N LYS A 705 -40.28 43.62 -46.58
CA LYS A 705 -41.12 42.77 -45.71
C LYS A 705 -40.61 41.32 -45.56
N HIS A 706 -39.67 40.89 -46.39
CA HIS A 706 -39.02 39.58 -46.29
C HIS A 706 -37.50 39.76 -46.10
N PRO A 707 -37.03 39.94 -44.86
CA PRO A 707 -35.62 40.06 -44.56
C PRO A 707 -34.84 38.80 -44.98
N GLN A 708 -33.57 38.98 -45.32
CA GLN A 708 -32.64 37.92 -45.69
C GLN A 708 -32.32 36.99 -44.51
N ARG A 709 -31.72 35.83 -44.79
CA ARG A 709 -31.09 34.97 -43.76
C ARG A 709 -30.17 35.83 -42.88
N GLY A 710 -30.35 35.76 -41.57
CA GLY A 710 -29.90 36.74 -40.57
C GLY A 710 -28.39 36.91 -40.34
N TYR A 711 -27.53 36.34 -41.19
CA TYR A 711 -26.06 36.46 -41.07
C TYR A 711 -25.43 37.49 -42.03
N LEU A 712 -26.24 38.17 -42.85
CA LEU A 712 -25.85 39.37 -43.59
C LEU A 712 -26.31 40.60 -42.79
N PRO A 713 -25.49 41.66 -42.76
CA PRO A 713 -25.04 42.37 -41.56
C PRO A 713 -26.14 42.68 -40.54
N VAL A 714 -25.89 42.37 -39.27
CA VAL A 714 -26.36 43.24 -38.18
C VAL A 714 -25.63 44.55 -38.39
N GLN A 715 -26.31 45.54 -38.97
CA GLN A 715 -25.85 46.92 -38.94
C GLN A 715 -25.64 47.27 -37.47
N SER A 716 -24.39 47.37 -37.03
CA SER A 716 -24.04 48.22 -35.91
C SER A 716 -24.63 49.59 -36.25
N VAL A 717 -25.63 50.00 -35.47
CA VAL A 717 -26.39 51.25 -35.58
C VAL A 717 -25.51 52.38 -36.12
N LEU A 718 -25.83 52.85 -37.34
CA LEU A 718 -25.61 54.19 -37.91
C LEU A 718 -25.71 54.08 -39.44
N GLU A 719 -26.93 54.16 -39.96
CA GLU A 719 -27.32 54.67 -41.30
C GLU A 719 -28.82 54.36 -41.46
N ALA A 720 -29.66 55.11 -40.74
CA ALA A 720 -31.08 55.21 -41.03
C ALA A 720 -31.40 56.69 -41.29
N GLU A 721 -31.83 56.95 -42.51
CA GLU A 721 -32.38 58.23 -42.95
C GLU A 721 -33.55 58.65 -42.05
N SER A 722 -33.65 59.95 -41.83
CA SER A 722 -34.70 60.67 -41.13
C SER A 722 -36.11 60.15 -41.44
N SER A 723 -36.91 59.90 -40.40
CA SER A 723 -38.20 60.56 -40.15
C SER A 723 -38.93 59.94 -38.93
N GLU A 724 -39.31 60.83 -38.00
CA GLU A 724 -40.44 60.80 -37.04
C GLU A 724 -40.57 59.60 -36.07
N THR A 725 -40.67 59.64 -34.72
CA THR A 725 -40.75 60.61 -33.59
C THR A 725 -40.74 59.71 -32.28
N PRO A 726 -40.88 60.23 -31.05
CA PRO A 726 -39.86 60.77 -30.14
C PRO A 726 -39.57 59.87 -28.90
N CYS A 727 -38.34 59.84 -28.40
CA CYS A 727 -38.12 59.48 -26.99
C CYS A 727 -37.01 60.34 -26.37
N SER A 728 -37.38 60.96 -25.27
CA SER A 728 -36.72 62.02 -24.54
C SER A 728 -35.52 61.49 -23.78
N SER A 729 -34.30 61.94 -24.12
CA SER A 729 -33.17 62.10 -23.19
C SER A 729 -31.95 62.74 -23.86
N PRO A 730 -31.11 63.46 -23.09
CA PRO A 730 -30.40 64.65 -23.58
C PRO A 730 -29.15 64.30 -24.39
N LYS A 731 -28.98 65.00 -25.51
CA LYS A 731 -27.80 64.95 -26.38
C LYS A 731 -26.59 65.54 -25.65
N LEU A 732 -25.53 64.75 -25.51
CA LEU A 732 -24.14 65.24 -25.42
C LEU A 732 -23.43 64.88 -26.74
N PRO A 733 -22.48 65.71 -27.23
CA PRO A 733 -21.89 65.53 -28.55
C PRO A 733 -20.90 64.36 -28.53
N HIS A 734 -21.27 63.22 -29.14
CA HIS A 734 -20.48 61.98 -29.19
C HIS A 734 -19.35 61.97 -30.24
N ALA A 735 -18.94 63.13 -30.77
CA ALA A 735 -17.91 63.18 -31.81
C ALA A 735 -16.46 63.13 -31.28
N ASP A 736 -16.23 63.29 -29.98
CA ASP A 736 -14.89 63.60 -29.46
C ASP A 736 -14.30 62.55 -28.50
N THR A 737 -14.94 61.39 -28.33
CA THR A 737 -14.42 60.34 -27.43
C THR A 737 -13.53 59.33 -28.14
N HIS A 738 -13.83 58.98 -29.40
CA HIS A 738 -13.02 58.04 -30.17
C HIS A 738 -11.69 58.62 -30.64
N SER A 739 -11.68 59.89 -31.06
CA SER A 739 -10.46 60.65 -31.40
C SER A 739 -9.51 60.78 -30.20
N ARG A 740 -10.06 61.02 -29.00
CA ARG A 740 -9.29 61.15 -27.76
C ARG A 740 -8.71 59.80 -27.30
N ILE A 741 -9.44 58.70 -27.42
CA ILE A 741 -8.94 57.35 -27.07
C ILE A 741 -7.81 56.93 -28.02
N GLU A 742 -7.93 57.22 -29.31
CA GLU A 742 -6.88 56.95 -30.31
C GLU A 742 -5.64 57.84 -30.09
N HIS A 743 -5.84 59.10 -29.70
CA HIS A 743 -4.75 60.02 -29.34
C HIS A 743 -4.05 59.63 -28.03
N PHE A 744 -4.77 59.11 -27.03
CA PHE A 744 -4.16 58.59 -25.79
C PHE A 744 -3.41 57.27 -26.03
N ALA A 745 -3.94 56.38 -26.86
CA ALA A 745 -3.28 55.14 -27.25
C ALA A 745 -2.00 55.41 -28.07
N SER A 746 -2.02 56.40 -28.96
CA SER A 746 -0.85 56.80 -29.76
C SER A 746 0.23 57.48 -28.91
N ARG A 747 -0.15 58.34 -27.94
CA ARG A 747 0.80 58.93 -26.98
C ARG A 747 1.41 57.92 -26.00
N LEU A 748 0.68 56.86 -25.65
CA LEU A 748 1.20 55.74 -24.84
C LEU A 748 2.23 54.93 -25.63
N ALA A 749 1.96 54.64 -26.90
CA ALA A 749 2.91 53.96 -27.79
C ALA A 749 4.16 54.80 -28.11
N GLU A 750 4.02 56.14 -28.25
CA GLU A 750 5.16 57.05 -28.43
C GLU A 750 6.02 57.19 -27.16
N MET A 751 5.40 57.18 -25.96
CA MET A 751 6.13 57.16 -24.69
C MET A 751 6.88 55.84 -24.47
N GLU A 752 6.29 54.69 -24.78
CA GLU A 752 6.97 53.39 -24.69
C GLU A 752 8.18 53.30 -25.66
N ASN A 753 8.07 53.88 -26.86
CA ASN A 753 9.18 53.95 -27.81
C ASN A 753 10.29 54.92 -27.39
N GLN A 754 9.96 56.06 -26.76
CA GLN A 754 10.95 57.00 -26.22
C GLN A 754 11.64 56.46 -24.96
N SER A 755 10.97 55.63 -24.16
CA SER A 755 11.59 54.91 -23.04
C SER A 755 12.61 53.86 -23.50
N CYS A 756 12.48 53.32 -24.72
CA CYS A 756 13.46 52.39 -25.29
C CYS A 756 14.67 53.07 -25.95
N SER A 757 14.59 54.33 -26.36
CA SER A 757 15.72 55.00 -27.03
C SER A 757 16.75 55.62 -26.08
N PHE A 758 16.45 55.74 -24.77
CA PHE A 758 17.38 56.30 -23.79
C PHE A 758 18.34 55.26 -23.18
N PHE A 759 18.11 53.97 -23.45
CA PHE A 759 18.93 52.85 -22.93
C PHE A 759 20.01 52.35 -23.91
N THR A 760 20.07 52.87 -25.13
CA THR A 760 20.92 52.33 -26.21
C THR A 760 22.25 53.05 -26.42
N ASP A 761 22.71 53.91 -25.51
CA ASP A 761 23.95 54.66 -25.73
C ASP A 761 25.11 54.33 -24.78
N SER A 762 25.04 53.26 -23.99
CA SER A 762 26.23 52.81 -23.24
C SER A 762 26.20 51.32 -22.92
N LEU A 763 26.98 50.56 -23.72
CA LEU A 763 27.44 49.17 -23.58
C LEU A 763 26.67 48.12 -24.42
N SER A 764 27.47 47.31 -25.13
CA SER A 764 27.05 46.22 -26.01
C SER A 764 26.32 45.10 -25.23
N PRO A 765 25.19 44.55 -25.75
CA PRO A 765 24.43 43.45 -25.14
C PRO A 765 25.26 42.19 -24.85
N ASP A 766 26.34 41.96 -25.59
CA ASP A 766 27.17 40.76 -25.46
C ASP A 766 27.95 40.72 -24.13
N GLU A 767 28.41 41.87 -23.62
CA GLU A 767 29.18 41.92 -22.37
C GLU A 767 28.30 41.67 -21.13
N SER A 768 27.03 42.06 -21.18
CA SER A 768 26.07 41.83 -20.08
C SER A 768 25.68 40.35 -19.96
N LEU A 769 25.69 39.60 -21.06
CA LEU A 769 25.34 38.18 -21.09
C LEU A 769 26.50 37.30 -20.57
N VAL A 770 27.74 37.66 -20.91
CA VAL A 770 28.95 36.98 -20.41
C VAL A 770 29.04 37.11 -18.89
N LEU A 771 28.88 38.33 -18.36
CA LEU A 771 28.95 38.59 -16.91
C LEU A 771 27.84 37.89 -16.12
N GLN A 772 26.64 37.72 -16.70
CA GLN A 772 25.52 37.04 -16.05
C GLN A 772 25.65 35.51 -16.07
N GLY A 773 26.35 34.96 -17.06
CA GLY A 773 26.75 33.56 -17.13
C GLY A 773 27.88 33.23 -16.16
N GLU A 774 28.87 34.11 -16.04
CA GLU A 774 29.98 33.96 -15.09
C GLU A 774 29.53 34.06 -13.63
N TRP A 775 28.62 34.99 -13.31
CA TRP A 775 28.03 35.11 -11.98
C TRP A 775 27.30 33.83 -11.53
N ARG A 776 26.53 33.20 -12.44
CA ARG A 776 25.83 31.94 -12.14
C ARG A 776 26.80 30.79 -11.91
N ARG A 777 27.88 30.73 -12.69
CA ARG A 777 28.92 29.71 -12.56
C ARG A 777 29.72 29.86 -11.26
N LEU A 778 30.02 31.09 -10.85
CA LEU A 778 30.72 31.40 -9.60
C LEU A 778 29.85 31.15 -8.37
N LYS A 779 28.55 31.47 -8.45
CA LYS A 779 27.58 31.18 -7.38
C LYS A 779 27.46 29.68 -7.11
N TRP A 780 27.38 28.87 -8.18
CA TRP A 780 27.37 27.40 -8.08
C TRP A 780 28.63 26.87 -7.38
N LYS A 781 29.82 27.35 -7.79
CA LYS A 781 31.09 26.94 -7.17
C LYS A 781 31.20 27.32 -5.69
N HIS A 782 30.63 28.46 -5.29
CA HIS A 782 30.61 28.90 -3.89
C HIS A 782 29.63 28.08 -3.04
N GLU A 783 28.48 27.68 -3.59
CA GLU A 783 27.52 26.81 -2.92
C GLU A 783 28.06 25.37 -2.77
N GLU A 784 28.84 24.90 -3.75
CA GLU A 784 29.51 23.60 -3.74
C GLU A 784 30.70 23.55 -2.76
N ALA A 785 31.48 24.65 -2.66
CA ALA A 785 32.56 24.78 -1.67
C ALA A 785 32.03 24.95 -0.23
N ALA A 786 30.85 25.53 -0.04
CA ALA A 786 30.20 25.66 1.27
C ALA A 786 29.55 24.35 1.78
N ALA A 787 29.38 23.36 0.90
CA ALA A 787 28.72 22.09 1.21
C ALA A 787 29.66 20.95 1.64
N SER A 788 30.98 21.18 1.70
CA SER A 788 31.96 20.15 2.15
C SER A 788 32.35 20.35 3.62
N PRO A 789 32.19 19.34 4.51
CA PRO A 789 32.65 19.42 5.90
C PRO A 789 34.18 19.31 6.00
N GLN A 790 34.76 20.15 6.85
CA GLN A 790 36.19 20.14 7.20
C GLN A 790 36.60 18.83 7.91
N LEU A 791 37.72 18.24 7.47
CA LEU A 791 38.61 17.44 8.30
C LEU A 791 39.93 18.19 8.45
N THR A 792 40.31 18.43 9.70
CA THR A 792 41.47 19.19 10.17
C THR A 792 42.78 18.41 10.15
N GLU A 793 43.84 19.16 9.82
CA GLU A 793 45.25 19.08 10.23
C GLU A 793 46.16 17.87 9.91
N GLY A 794 47.26 18.17 9.20
CA GLY A 794 48.55 17.50 9.40
C GLY A 794 49.49 17.47 8.18
N GLY A 795 50.53 18.31 8.16
CA GLY A 795 51.85 17.92 7.60
C GLY A 795 52.35 18.54 6.29
N LEU A 796 53.16 19.62 6.42
CA LEU A 796 54.41 19.94 5.72
C LEU A 796 54.65 19.56 4.24
N GLY A 797 54.74 20.60 3.38
CA GLY A 797 55.93 20.83 2.54
C GLY A 797 55.84 20.61 1.02
N SER A 798 55.56 21.67 0.24
CA SER A 798 56.30 21.98 -1.01
C SER A 798 55.93 23.35 -1.62
N PRO A 799 56.87 24.08 -2.25
CA PRO A 799 56.67 25.45 -2.69
C PRO A 799 56.26 25.54 -4.17
N MET A 800 54.95 25.54 -4.45
CA MET A 800 54.40 25.87 -5.78
C MET A 800 53.06 26.65 -5.70
N GLY A 801 52.81 27.37 -4.59
CA GLY A 801 51.51 28.05 -4.36
C GLY A 801 51.45 29.55 -4.69
N GLY A 802 52.58 30.20 -5.00
CA GLY A 802 52.66 31.67 -5.03
C GLY A 802 51.89 32.37 -6.16
N GLN A 803 51.68 31.72 -7.30
CA GLN A 803 51.00 32.35 -8.44
C GLN A 803 49.47 32.26 -8.37
N GLN A 804 48.93 31.19 -7.78
CA GLN A 804 47.47 31.01 -7.67
C GLN A 804 46.85 31.89 -6.57
N ASP A 805 47.57 32.13 -5.46
CA ASP A 805 47.06 32.99 -4.38
C ASP A 805 47.03 34.47 -4.76
N GLU A 806 47.96 34.94 -5.60
CA GLU A 806 47.98 36.33 -6.07
C GLU A 806 46.88 36.58 -7.12
N GLU A 807 46.60 35.59 -7.96
CA GLU A 807 45.50 35.62 -8.94
C GLU A 807 44.12 35.56 -8.26
N LEU A 808 43.96 34.72 -7.23
CA LEU A 808 42.76 34.67 -6.38
C LEU A 808 42.52 35.98 -5.62
N LEU A 809 43.57 36.63 -5.13
CA LEU A 809 43.47 37.93 -4.45
C LEU A 809 43.14 39.07 -5.42
N ALA A 810 43.62 39.03 -6.67
CA ALA A 810 43.24 39.97 -7.71
C ALA A 810 41.77 39.80 -8.13
N GLU A 811 41.33 38.56 -8.32
CA GLU A 811 39.94 38.22 -8.67
C GLU A 811 38.96 38.62 -7.56
N ALA A 812 39.33 38.41 -6.29
CA ALA A 812 38.56 38.85 -5.14
C ALA A 812 38.42 40.38 -5.05
N ARG A 813 39.40 41.17 -5.51
CA ARG A 813 39.31 42.64 -5.56
C ARG A 813 38.36 43.10 -6.66
N VAL A 814 38.44 42.48 -7.84
CA VAL A 814 37.51 42.76 -8.96
C VAL A 814 36.07 42.45 -8.55
N LEU A 815 35.84 41.31 -7.89
CA LEU A 815 34.50 40.93 -7.42
C LEU A 815 33.91 41.93 -6.40
N ARG A 816 34.74 42.47 -5.49
CA ARG A 816 34.29 43.50 -4.54
C ARG A 816 33.91 44.82 -5.25
N GLN A 817 34.64 45.18 -6.30
CA GLN A 817 34.37 46.37 -7.10
C GLN A 817 33.10 46.22 -7.95
N HIS A 818 32.84 45.01 -8.47
CA HIS A 818 31.60 44.69 -9.18
C HIS A 818 30.38 44.66 -8.25
N LYS A 819 30.53 44.14 -7.03
CA LYS A 819 29.48 44.16 -6.01
C LYS A 819 29.05 45.59 -5.65
N THR A 820 30.01 46.46 -5.35
CA THR A 820 29.72 47.87 -5.01
C THR A 820 29.03 48.62 -6.16
N ARG A 821 29.38 48.31 -7.41
CA ARG A 821 28.74 48.88 -8.61
C ARG A 821 27.31 48.40 -8.83
N LEU A 822 27.01 47.15 -8.47
CA LEU A 822 25.66 46.59 -8.54
C LEU A 822 24.76 47.14 -7.43
N GLU A 823 25.29 47.29 -6.22
CA GLU A 823 24.58 47.88 -5.08
C GLU A 823 24.20 49.35 -5.36
N THR A 824 25.09 50.12 -6.00
CA THR A 824 24.75 51.50 -6.43
C THR A 824 23.67 51.52 -7.51
N ARG A 825 23.66 50.57 -8.45
CA ARG A 825 22.62 50.48 -9.49
C ARG A 825 21.27 50.06 -8.94
N MET A 826 21.25 49.16 -7.96
CA MET A 826 20.05 48.74 -7.25
C MET A 826 19.43 49.93 -6.49
N GLN A 827 20.26 50.74 -5.83
CA GLN A 827 19.81 51.94 -5.13
C GLN A 827 19.16 52.97 -6.08
N ILE A 828 19.74 53.20 -7.25
CA ILE A 828 19.18 54.11 -8.26
C ILE A 828 17.82 53.61 -8.77
N LEU A 829 17.68 52.28 -8.97
CA LEU A 829 16.41 51.69 -9.40
C LEU A 829 15.32 51.78 -8.32
N GLU A 830 15.69 51.61 -7.05
CA GLU A 830 14.75 51.79 -5.93
C GLU A 830 14.27 53.22 -5.81
N ASP A 831 15.16 54.20 -5.99
CA ASP A 831 14.79 55.62 -5.96
C ASP A 831 13.88 56.00 -7.15
N HIS A 832 14.14 55.45 -8.34
CA HIS A 832 13.25 55.61 -9.50
C HIS A 832 11.87 54.96 -9.28
N ASN A 833 11.82 53.81 -8.60
CA ASN A 833 10.56 53.13 -8.32
C ASN A 833 9.72 53.93 -7.30
N LYS A 834 10.34 54.46 -6.24
CA LYS A 834 9.69 55.39 -5.30
C LYS A 834 9.16 56.65 -6.01
N GLN A 835 9.91 57.16 -6.98
CA GLN A 835 9.47 58.33 -7.75
C GLN A 835 8.25 58.01 -8.62
N LEU A 836 8.21 56.84 -9.27
CA LEU A 836 7.05 56.36 -10.03
C LEU A 836 5.82 56.16 -9.14
N GLU A 837 5.99 55.57 -7.96
CA GLU A 837 4.91 55.41 -6.98
C GLU A 837 4.33 56.76 -6.54
N SER A 838 5.18 57.76 -6.30
CA SER A 838 4.74 59.11 -5.95
C SER A 838 3.93 59.79 -7.08
N GLN A 839 4.29 59.54 -8.34
CA GLN A 839 3.55 60.03 -9.50
C GLN A 839 2.20 59.33 -9.65
N LEU A 840 2.16 58.03 -9.40
CA LEU A 840 0.93 57.23 -9.42
C LEU A 840 -0.03 57.68 -8.32
N GLN A 841 0.49 58.05 -7.16
CA GLN A 841 -0.29 58.58 -6.04
C GLN A 841 -0.87 59.97 -6.34
N ARG A 842 -0.09 60.87 -6.96
CA ARG A 842 -0.60 62.16 -7.47
C ARG A 842 -1.68 62.01 -8.53
N LEU A 843 -1.54 61.03 -9.44
CA LEU A 843 -2.56 60.75 -10.46
C LEU A 843 -3.87 60.25 -9.83
N ARG A 844 -3.78 59.41 -8.78
CA ARG A 844 -4.96 58.96 -8.02
C ARG A 844 -5.66 60.11 -7.29
N GLU A 845 -4.92 61.05 -6.71
CA GLU A 845 -5.50 62.25 -6.08
C GLU A 845 -6.20 63.17 -7.08
N LEU A 846 -5.63 63.34 -8.27
CA LEU A 846 -6.25 64.10 -9.36
C LEU A 846 -7.56 63.46 -9.84
N LEU A 847 -7.61 62.13 -9.96
CA LEU A 847 -8.84 61.40 -10.30
C LEU A 847 -9.93 61.56 -9.22
N LEU A 848 -9.53 61.55 -7.93
CA LEU A 848 -10.46 61.81 -6.81
C LEU A 848 -10.97 63.26 -6.76
N GLN A 849 -10.17 64.24 -7.20
CA GLN A 849 -10.63 65.63 -7.34
C GLN A 849 -11.60 65.82 -8.50
N VAL A 850 -11.42 65.09 -9.61
CA VAL A 850 -12.35 65.09 -10.75
C VAL A 850 -13.69 64.50 -10.34
N GLY A 851 -13.69 63.38 -9.60
CA GLY A 851 -14.92 62.77 -9.06
C GLY A 851 -15.70 63.71 -8.14
N ARG A 852 -15.03 64.39 -7.21
CA ARG A 852 -15.68 65.37 -6.30
C ARG A 852 -16.28 66.59 -7.02
N LYS A 853 -15.68 67.03 -8.14
CA LYS A 853 -16.22 68.13 -8.96
C LYS A 853 -17.46 67.71 -9.77
N GLU A 854 -17.57 66.44 -10.16
CA GLU A 854 -18.76 65.91 -10.83
C GLU A 854 -19.92 65.74 -9.86
N ASP A 855 -19.68 65.25 -8.64
CA ASP A 855 -20.70 65.14 -7.59
C ASP A 855 -21.24 66.52 -7.14
N GLY A 856 -20.37 67.54 -7.05
CA GLY A 856 -20.77 68.92 -6.75
C GLY A 856 -21.64 69.57 -7.85
N LYS A 857 -21.43 69.20 -9.12
CA LYS A 857 -22.30 69.62 -10.24
C LYS A 857 -23.64 68.89 -10.22
N LEU A 858 -23.66 67.63 -9.79
CA LEU A 858 -24.89 66.83 -9.64
C LEU A 858 -25.79 67.36 -8.51
N MET A 859 -25.19 67.78 -7.39
CA MET A 859 -25.91 68.43 -6.27
C MET A 859 -26.47 69.81 -6.65
N ARG A 860 -25.73 70.64 -7.42
CA ARG A 860 -26.27 71.91 -7.95
C ARG A 860 -27.41 71.73 -8.94
N ARG A 861 -27.41 70.66 -9.75
CA ARG A 861 -28.55 70.34 -10.63
C ARG A 861 -29.81 69.95 -9.84
N ARG A 862 -29.67 69.16 -8.76
CA ARG A 862 -30.81 68.83 -7.88
C ARG A 862 -31.36 70.04 -7.09
N GLY A 863 -30.52 71.01 -6.74
CA GLY A 863 -30.97 72.23 -6.05
C GLY A 863 -31.81 73.17 -6.91
N VAL A 864 -31.64 73.16 -8.24
CA VAL A 864 -32.39 74.02 -9.17
C VAL A 864 -33.75 73.40 -9.57
N GLU A 865 -33.86 72.07 -9.54
CA GLU A 865 -35.13 71.36 -9.79
C GLU A 865 -36.13 71.48 -8.61
N ASN A 866 -35.66 71.74 -7.39
CA ASN A 866 -36.54 71.91 -6.23
C ASN A 866 -37.15 73.31 -6.05
N HIS A 867 -36.71 74.33 -6.83
CA HIS A 867 -37.26 75.69 -6.74
C HIS A 867 -38.28 76.05 -7.82
N SER A 868 -38.56 75.16 -8.77
CA SER A 868 -39.53 75.41 -9.86
C SER A 868 -40.89 74.72 -9.68
N SER A 869 -41.14 74.06 -8.54
CA SER A 869 -42.42 73.36 -8.28
C SER A 869 -43.27 73.95 -7.14
N VAL A 870 -43.00 75.17 -6.67
CA VAL A 870 -43.89 75.89 -5.74
C VAL A 870 -43.97 77.37 -6.11
N ARG A 871 -44.89 77.73 -7.02
CA ARG A 871 -45.74 78.94 -6.97
C ARG A 871 -46.66 79.00 -8.19
N VAL A 872 -47.92 79.29 -7.90
CA VAL A 872 -48.99 79.81 -8.76
C VAL A 872 -48.50 81.00 -9.57
#